data_AF-A0A923SMQ5-F1
#
_entry.id   AF-A0A923SMQ5-F1
#
_cell.length_a   1.000
_cell.length_b   1.000
_cell.length_c   1.000
_cell.angle_alpha   90.00
_cell.angle_beta   90.00
_cell.angle_gamma   90.00
#
_symmetry.space_group_name_H-M   'P 1'
#
loop_
_entity.id
_entity.type
_entity.pdbx_description
1 polymer ?
#
loop_
_entity_poly.entity_id
_entity_poly.type
_entity_poly.pdbx_seq_one_letter_code
_entity_poly.pdbx_strand_id
1 'polypeptide(L)'
;MAEAQKDAIATIDNLSYLSSDEQTDFKQQIANQKSDAQAEIDNMTYLADDEKSAYNQQISDATDITGVNAVVDDATDQNLASAKEAAMTDISNLANLSVEQSVSEATDQNLANAKDWANGEIAGLANLDTDMKQSFDNQVSVAKTTSAIEQIVADAQAADKLADHTGQANQATDVATVEQAVTNAKNADKEALAEAQKDADTAIADLTYLSADEKDDAQQQVADAMTIADTDIDDMTYLSDDEKVDYRQQISDATDATGVNAVVDEATDTNLANAKESAATEIGNLVNLSESDQSTHATTQNLANAKESATTEISDLQNLSDNQKQTFIDQLTDATTTDAVEQIVADAKAADELAAQKADAQQVTQADDVAAVEQILADAQATDLKNAQALAETAIDDMVYLSTNEKSEFKQAVADAKDVEVVTQTVTDAMTYLSDDEKSTYKNQVAESTDATGVNKAVDEADATNLANAQDSATTEIGNLANLSDSERTDYANHQNLANAKGSGTDEINGLKNLDDSQKQTFVEQVTNADATDAVEQIVADAKSADELAGQKADAQAEIHVATVEKAVADAKDAAELALAEAQKAADTTIADLTYLSADELTDFEQQVTDATTITDVTQVVTEATPDTDKSTATQTIDDATTIADVDNIVADATANNLTNAKASATNEIGKLANLSEGDQTTYTEQANKATIWATNEISALNNLDTDAQQSFISKLPDAETVATVEQIVADAKVADESALQDAQAEATETIKELTYLLADANVADLAVLADAQDEAKATVDALTYLSSDEKTDFENQIANAKTVTDVAAIVAQAKNADVADARQQDIENATTVTGVDDVVTQATATNFENAKDKAITAINALPNLASDDQVTYVDKLADAKTVADVEQI
;
A
#
# COMPACT_ATOMS: atom_id res chain seq x y z
N MET A 1 68.55 -74.58 -6.80
CA MET A 1 67.88 -75.41 -7.82
C MET A 1 68.56 -76.77 -7.96
N ALA A 2 69.66 -76.94 -8.72
CA ALA A 2 70.24 -78.28 -8.96
C ALA A 2 70.65 -79.08 -7.70
N GLU A 3 71.07 -78.44 -6.61
CA GLU A 3 71.39 -79.14 -5.34
C GLU A 3 70.14 -79.44 -4.48
N ALA A 4 69.00 -78.77 -4.71
CA ALA A 4 67.77 -78.96 -3.92
C ALA A 4 66.93 -80.15 -4.42
N GLN A 5 66.94 -80.43 -5.73
CA GLN A 5 66.31 -81.64 -6.30
C GLN A 5 67.02 -82.95 -5.88
N LYS A 6 68.22 -82.86 -5.30
CA LYS A 6 69.10 -84.01 -5.04
C LYS A 6 68.82 -84.70 -3.70
N ASP A 7 68.46 -83.94 -2.67
CA ASP A 7 68.23 -84.48 -1.31
C ASP A 7 66.86 -85.18 -1.15
N ALA A 8 65.84 -84.80 -1.94
CA ALA A 8 64.55 -85.49 -1.94
C ALA A 8 64.65 -86.90 -2.56
N ILE A 9 65.32 -87.01 -3.72
CA ILE A 9 65.56 -88.30 -4.39
C ILE A 9 66.42 -89.22 -3.51
N ALA A 10 67.42 -88.66 -2.81
CA ALA A 10 68.26 -89.39 -1.86
C ALA A 10 67.52 -89.92 -0.62
N THR A 11 66.34 -89.39 -0.30
CA THR A 11 65.52 -89.88 0.81
C THR A 11 64.74 -91.14 0.40
N ILE A 12 64.24 -91.21 -0.84
CA ILE A 12 63.58 -92.42 -1.38
C ILE A 12 64.59 -93.58 -1.53
N ASP A 13 65.81 -93.29 -1.99
CA ASP A 13 66.88 -94.31 -2.12
C ASP A 13 67.35 -94.90 -0.77
N ASN A 14 67.01 -94.25 0.35
CA ASN A 14 67.33 -94.71 1.71
C ASN A 14 66.19 -95.49 2.40
N LEU A 15 65.03 -95.65 1.77
CA LEU A 15 63.91 -96.42 2.31
C LEU A 15 64.18 -97.94 2.19
N SER A 16 64.99 -98.46 3.10
CA SER A 16 65.43 -99.88 3.16
C SER A 16 64.33 -100.93 3.34
N TYR A 17 63.07 -100.51 3.45
CA TYR A 17 61.88 -101.37 3.54
C TYR A 17 61.12 -101.52 2.21
N LEU A 18 61.47 -100.74 1.17
CA LEU A 18 60.92 -100.84 -0.18
C LEU A 18 61.94 -101.51 -1.11
N SER A 19 61.48 -102.34 -2.04
CA SER A 19 62.31 -102.88 -3.11
C SER A 19 62.71 -101.78 -4.11
N SER A 20 63.79 -102.00 -4.87
CA SER A 20 64.25 -101.06 -5.90
C SER A 20 63.19 -100.81 -6.99
N ASP A 21 62.34 -101.80 -7.25
CA ASP A 21 61.23 -101.68 -8.20
C ASP A 21 60.12 -100.77 -7.63
N GLU A 22 59.75 -100.93 -6.35
CA GLU A 22 58.77 -100.07 -5.66
C GLU A 22 59.30 -98.62 -5.50
N GLN A 23 60.59 -98.44 -5.21
CA GLN A 23 61.21 -97.10 -5.17
C GLN A 23 61.22 -96.43 -6.56
N THR A 24 61.38 -97.22 -7.63
CA THR A 24 61.32 -96.73 -9.01
C THR A 24 59.89 -96.36 -9.39
N ASP A 25 58.91 -97.20 -9.04
CA ASP A 25 57.50 -96.95 -9.30
C ASP A 25 57.00 -95.70 -8.56
N PHE A 26 57.38 -95.51 -7.29
CA PHE A 26 57.02 -94.30 -6.53
C PHE A 26 57.65 -93.03 -7.11
N LYS A 27 58.90 -93.09 -7.59
CA LYS A 27 59.56 -91.99 -8.32
C LYS A 27 58.83 -91.70 -9.64
N GLN A 28 58.38 -92.72 -10.36
CA GLN A 28 57.61 -92.56 -11.59
C GLN A 28 56.20 -92.00 -11.33
N GLN A 29 55.53 -92.40 -10.26
CA GLN A 29 54.23 -91.86 -9.84
C GLN A 29 54.32 -90.36 -9.53
N ILE A 30 55.33 -89.91 -8.77
CA ILE A 30 55.57 -88.47 -8.53
C ILE A 30 55.87 -87.73 -9.83
N ALA A 31 56.69 -88.30 -10.72
CA ALA A 31 57.03 -87.66 -12.00
C ALA A 31 55.81 -87.51 -12.92
N ASN A 32 54.94 -88.53 -12.98
CA ASN A 32 53.67 -88.46 -13.71
C ASN A 32 52.75 -87.40 -13.09
N GLN A 33 52.55 -87.44 -11.77
CA GLN A 33 51.67 -86.51 -11.06
C GLN A 33 52.08 -85.03 -11.28
N LYS A 34 53.39 -84.74 -11.32
CA LYS A 34 53.90 -83.40 -11.67
C LYS A 34 53.57 -83.00 -13.11
N SER A 35 53.76 -83.92 -14.06
CA SER A 35 53.47 -83.67 -15.48
C SER A 35 51.98 -83.45 -15.72
N ASP A 36 51.12 -84.20 -15.03
CA ASP A 36 49.67 -84.06 -15.11
C ASP A 36 49.22 -82.73 -14.46
N ALA A 37 49.75 -82.42 -13.28
CA ALA A 37 49.50 -81.15 -12.57
C ALA A 37 49.95 -79.92 -13.40
N GLN A 38 51.11 -79.97 -14.05
CA GLN A 38 51.58 -78.86 -14.91
C GLN A 38 50.68 -78.66 -16.13
N ALA A 39 50.19 -79.74 -16.75
CA ALA A 39 49.22 -79.65 -17.83
C ALA A 39 47.85 -79.12 -17.36
N GLU A 40 47.49 -79.33 -16.09
CA GLU A 40 46.30 -78.75 -15.46
C GLU A 40 46.44 -77.23 -15.24
N ILE A 41 47.57 -76.77 -14.67
CA ILE A 41 47.89 -75.34 -14.52
C ILE A 41 47.93 -74.62 -15.87
N ASP A 42 48.58 -75.20 -16.89
CA ASP A 42 48.68 -74.59 -18.22
C ASP A 42 47.30 -74.34 -18.86
N ASN A 43 46.33 -75.22 -18.59
CA ASN A 43 44.94 -75.11 -19.07
C ASN A 43 44.05 -74.14 -18.26
N MET A 44 44.48 -73.68 -17.09
CA MET A 44 43.70 -72.73 -16.28
C MET A 44 43.51 -71.41 -17.03
N THR A 45 42.27 -71.05 -17.33
CA THR A 45 41.98 -69.97 -18.31
C THR A 45 42.19 -68.56 -17.75
N TYR A 46 42.14 -68.38 -16.43
CA TYR A 46 42.15 -67.07 -15.77
C TYR A 46 43.42 -66.78 -14.93
N LEU A 47 44.40 -67.69 -14.95
CA LEU A 47 45.77 -67.39 -14.52
C LEU A 47 46.55 -66.77 -15.66
N ALA A 48 47.34 -65.73 -15.37
CA ALA A 48 48.28 -65.16 -16.31
C ALA A 48 49.47 -66.10 -16.60
N ASP A 49 50.12 -65.95 -17.75
CA ASP A 49 51.21 -66.84 -18.19
C ASP A 49 52.42 -66.83 -17.24
N ASP A 50 52.65 -65.73 -16.51
CA ASP A 50 53.68 -65.61 -15.47
C ASP A 50 53.26 -66.27 -14.15
N GLU A 51 51.99 -66.18 -13.74
CA GLU A 51 51.44 -66.95 -12.62
C GLU A 51 51.52 -68.46 -12.88
N LYS A 52 51.10 -68.92 -14.06
CA LYS A 52 51.25 -70.32 -14.51
C LYS A 52 52.70 -70.77 -14.45
N SER A 53 53.61 -69.95 -14.98
CA SER A 53 55.05 -70.23 -14.93
C SER A 53 55.57 -70.36 -13.50
N ALA A 54 55.06 -69.55 -12.56
CA ALA A 54 55.42 -69.61 -11.15
C ALA A 54 54.89 -70.90 -10.48
N TYR A 55 53.61 -71.26 -10.67
CA TYR A 55 53.03 -72.50 -10.13
C TYR A 55 53.67 -73.75 -10.75
N ASN A 56 53.97 -73.76 -12.04
CA ASN A 56 54.70 -74.84 -12.70
C ASN A 56 56.13 -75.01 -12.14
N GLN A 57 56.79 -73.93 -11.74
CA GLN A 57 58.08 -74.00 -11.05
C GLN A 57 57.91 -74.59 -9.63
N GLN A 58 56.87 -74.21 -8.90
CA GLN A 58 56.56 -74.79 -7.59
C GLN A 58 56.25 -76.29 -7.68
N ILE A 59 55.46 -76.74 -8.67
CA ILE A 59 55.25 -78.18 -8.96
C ILE A 59 56.57 -78.88 -9.28
N SER A 60 57.47 -78.24 -10.04
CA SER A 60 58.81 -78.78 -10.34
C SER A 60 59.67 -78.97 -9.08
N ASP A 61 59.53 -78.09 -8.09
CA ASP A 61 60.30 -78.10 -6.84
C ASP A 61 59.66 -78.92 -5.70
N ALA A 62 58.35 -79.21 -5.76
CA ALA A 62 57.64 -80.03 -4.77
C ALA A 62 58.29 -81.42 -4.58
N THR A 63 58.35 -81.94 -3.35
CA THR A 63 59.16 -83.15 -3.06
C THR A 63 58.36 -84.44 -2.91
N ASP A 64 57.03 -84.36 -2.81
CA ASP A 64 56.09 -85.47 -2.75
C ASP A 64 54.76 -85.12 -3.45
N ILE A 65 53.84 -86.10 -3.53
CA ILE A 65 52.51 -85.94 -4.16
C ILE A 65 51.65 -84.91 -3.41
N THR A 66 51.74 -84.86 -2.09
CA THR A 66 50.94 -83.94 -1.26
C THR A 66 51.30 -82.49 -1.55
N GLY A 67 52.60 -82.19 -1.69
CA GLY A 67 53.08 -80.87 -2.08
C GLY A 67 52.74 -80.49 -3.52
N VAL A 68 52.70 -81.46 -4.45
CA VAL A 68 52.22 -81.20 -5.83
C VAL A 68 50.74 -80.82 -5.82
N ASN A 69 49.90 -81.60 -5.12
CA ASN A 69 48.46 -81.34 -5.08
C ASN A 69 48.14 -80.01 -4.39
N ALA A 70 48.83 -79.67 -3.29
CA ALA A 70 48.62 -78.39 -2.61
C ALA A 70 48.91 -77.17 -3.51
N VAL A 71 49.90 -77.27 -4.41
CA VAL A 71 50.19 -76.20 -5.39
C VAL A 71 49.12 -76.12 -6.48
N VAL A 72 48.51 -77.26 -6.86
CA VAL A 72 47.36 -77.27 -7.79
C VAL A 72 46.10 -76.71 -7.13
N ASP A 73 45.86 -77.02 -5.86
CA ASP A 73 44.74 -76.48 -5.09
C ASP A 73 44.86 -74.94 -4.95
N ASP A 74 46.01 -74.43 -4.52
CA ASP A 74 46.30 -72.98 -4.44
C ASP A 74 46.12 -72.28 -5.80
N ALA A 75 46.63 -72.87 -6.89
CA ALA A 75 46.48 -72.33 -8.24
C ALA A 75 45.03 -72.39 -8.74
N THR A 76 44.27 -73.42 -8.36
CA THR A 76 42.84 -73.55 -8.68
C THR A 76 42.02 -72.48 -7.99
N ASP A 77 42.29 -72.21 -6.71
CA ASP A 77 41.64 -71.16 -5.94
C ASP A 77 42.00 -69.77 -6.47
N GLN A 78 43.27 -69.53 -6.84
CA GLN A 78 43.70 -68.28 -7.48
C GLN A 78 43.06 -68.09 -8.87
N ASN A 79 43.03 -69.13 -9.71
CA ASN A 79 42.32 -69.12 -11.00
C ASN A 79 40.83 -68.81 -10.83
N LEU A 80 40.19 -69.35 -9.77
CA LEU A 80 38.79 -69.08 -9.44
C LEU A 80 38.59 -67.66 -8.88
N ALA A 81 39.56 -67.10 -8.16
CA ALA A 81 39.54 -65.70 -7.70
C ALA A 81 39.63 -64.74 -8.90
N SER A 82 40.62 -64.93 -9.79
CA SER A 82 40.77 -64.14 -11.03
C SER A 82 39.54 -64.28 -11.94
N ALA A 83 38.95 -65.48 -12.05
CA ALA A 83 37.70 -65.69 -12.79
C ALA A 83 36.51 -64.92 -12.18
N LYS A 84 36.41 -64.85 -10.85
CA LYS A 84 35.37 -64.06 -10.15
C LYS A 84 35.60 -62.57 -10.32
N GLU A 85 36.84 -62.09 -10.26
CA GLU A 85 37.17 -60.68 -10.44
C GLU A 85 36.92 -60.21 -11.88
N ALA A 86 37.28 -61.03 -12.87
CA ALA A 86 36.90 -60.83 -14.27
C ALA A 86 35.37 -60.82 -14.43
N ALA A 87 34.66 -61.79 -13.86
CA ALA A 87 33.19 -61.83 -13.92
C ALA A 87 32.53 -60.64 -13.21
N MET A 88 33.07 -60.14 -12.08
CA MET A 88 32.57 -58.94 -11.41
C MET A 88 32.85 -57.66 -12.20
N THR A 89 33.96 -57.62 -12.94
CA THR A 89 34.28 -56.53 -13.87
C THR A 89 33.32 -56.54 -15.07
N ASP A 90 33.09 -57.70 -15.67
CA ASP A 90 32.12 -57.87 -16.76
C ASP A 90 30.68 -57.59 -16.31
N ILE A 91 30.29 -58.00 -15.10
CA ILE A 91 28.98 -57.69 -14.51
C ILE A 91 28.85 -56.18 -14.23
N SER A 92 29.91 -55.51 -13.76
CA SER A 92 29.89 -54.05 -13.55
C SER A 92 29.78 -53.29 -14.88
N ASN A 93 30.49 -53.75 -15.91
CA ASN A 93 30.39 -53.20 -17.26
C ASN A 93 29.01 -53.48 -17.89
N LEU A 94 28.42 -54.66 -17.66
CA LEU A 94 27.05 -54.98 -18.06
C LEU A 94 26.03 -54.09 -17.35
N ALA A 95 26.16 -53.89 -16.03
CA ALA A 95 25.24 -53.04 -15.25
C ALA A 95 25.29 -51.57 -15.69
N ASN A 96 26.48 -51.06 -16.05
CA ASN A 96 26.66 -49.67 -16.47
C ASN A 96 26.42 -49.44 -17.97
N LEU A 97 26.29 -50.51 -18.78
CA LEU A 97 25.91 -50.41 -20.19
C LEU A 97 24.43 -50.76 -20.41
N SER A 98 23.83 -51.66 -19.61
CA SER A 98 22.49 -52.20 -19.87
C SER A 98 21.32 -51.43 -19.23
N VAL A 99 21.54 -50.39 -18.42
CA VAL A 99 20.43 -49.57 -17.90
C VAL A 99 20.21 -48.34 -18.77
N GLU A 100 21.26 -47.58 -19.04
CA GLU A 100 21.17 -46.34 -19.83
C GLU A 100 20.98 -46.64 -21.33
N GLN A 101 21.65 -47.67 -21.86
CA GLN A 101 21.48 -48.04 -23.28
C GLN A 101 20.17 -48.79 -23.54
N SER A 102 19.70 -49.68 -22.64
CA SER A 102 18.47 -50.46 -22.90
C SER A 102 17.18 -49.66 -22.71
N VAL A 103 17.15 -48.66 -21.81
CA VAL A 103 15.98 -47.78 -21.66
C VAL A 103 15.88 -46.80 -22.84
N SER A 104 17.01 -46.27 -23.34
CA SER A 104 17.01 -45.50 -24.59
C SER A 104 16.60 -46.38 -25.76
N GLU A 105 17.28 -47.51 -26.00
CA GLU A 105 16.99 -48.39 -27.13
C GLU A 105 15.55 -48.93 -27.11
N ALA A 106 14.98 -49.27 -25.94
CA ALA A 106 13.58 -49.69 -25.86
C ALA A 106 12.59 -48.54 -26.12
N THR A 107 12.90 -47.32 -25.67
CA THR A 107 12.04 -46.14 -25.91
C THR A 107 12.12 -45.71 -27.38
N ASP A 108 13.32 -45.65 -27.94
CA ASP A 108 13.59 -45.33 -29.34
C ASP A 108 13.01 -46.40 -30.27
N GLN A 109 13.10 -47.69 -29.92
CA GLN A 109 12.50 -48.78 -30.70
C GLN A 109 10.97 -48.80 -30.58
N ASN A 110 10.39 -48.50 -29.42
CA ASN A 110 8.93 -48.38 -29.29
C ASN A 110 8.39 -47.19 -30.08
N LEU A 111 9.11 -46.05 -30.07
CA LEU A 111 8.79 -44.89 -30.88
C LEU A 111 8.93 -45.21 -32.39
N ALA A 112 9.99 -45.92 -32.80
CA ALA A 112 10.17 -46.37 -34.18
C ALA A 112 9.05 -47.33 -34.63
N ASN A 113 8.68 -48.31 -33.80
CA ASN A 113 7.58 -49.23 -34.06
C ASN A 113 6.24 -48.49 -34.20
N ALA A 114 5.98 -47.49 -33.35
CA ALA A 114 4.78 -46.65 -33.44
C ALA A 114 4.77 -45.81 -34.73
N LYS A 115 5.92 -45.27 -35.16
CA LYS A 115 6.06 -44.56 -36.45
C LYS A 115 5.81 -45.49 -37.63
N ASP A 116 6.38 -46.68 -37.63
CA ASP A 116 6.19 -47.68 -38.69
C ASP A 116 4.73 -48.15 -38.77
N TRP A 117 4.06 -48.33 -37.63
CA TRP A 117 2.62 -48.62 -37.58
C TRP A 117 1.79 -47.45 -38.14
N ALA A 118 2.04 -46.22 -37.67
CA ALA A 118 1.30 -45.03 -38.09
C ALA A 118 1.45 -44.75 -39.58
N ASN A 119 2.67 -44.80 -40.12
CA ASN A 119 2.93 -44.71 -41.55
C ASN A 119 2.19 -45.82 -42.34
N GLY A 120 2.06 -47.01 -41.74
CA GLY A 120 1.29 -48.12 -42.30
C GLY A 120 -0.22 -47.85 -42.38
N GLU A 121 -0.82 -47.34 -41.29
CA GLU A 121 -2.23 -46.94 -41.25
C GLU A 121 -2.50 -45.77 -42.22
N ILE A 122 -1.67 -44.72 -42.18
CA ILE A 122 -1.80 -43.52 -43.02
C ILE A 122 -1.66 -43.87 -44.52
N ALA A 123 -0.73 -44.75 -44.89
CA ALA A 123 -0.62 -45.26 -46.25
C ALA A 123 -1.85 -46.08 -46.69
N GLY A 124 -2.55 -46.72 -45.74
CA GLY A 124 -3.77 -47.50 -45.95
C GLY A 124 -5.05 -46.67 -46.14
N LEU A 125 -5.06 -45.40 -45.71
CA LEU A 125 -6.18 -44.48 -45.87
C LEU A 125 -6.52 -44.27 -47.35
N ALA A 126 -7.78 -44.35 -47.75
CA ALA A 126 -8.15 -44.52 -49.15
C ALA A 126 -8.35 -43.21 -49.94
N ASN A 127 -8.67 -42.13 -49.23
CA ASN A 127 -9.27 -40.90 -49.78
C ASN A 127 -8.31 -39.70 -49.70
N LEU A 128 -7.37 -39.70 -48.76
CA LEU A 128 -6.25 -38.75 -48.75
C LEU A 128 -5.41 -38.87 -50.02
N ASP A 129 -5.03 -37.73 -50.61
CA ASP A 129 -4.10 -37.70 -51.72
C ASP A 129 -2.64 -37.97 -51.28
N THR A 130 -1.74 -38.17 -52.24
CA THR A 130 -0.34 -38.50 -52.00
C THR A 130 0.41 -37.41 -51.24
N ASP A 131 0.08 -36.13 -51.45
CA ASP A 131 0.77 -35.00 -50.83
C ASP A 131 0.31 -34.83 -49.37
N MET A 132 -0.98 -35.05 -49.09
CA MET A 132 -1.52 -35.10 -47.73
C MET A 132 -0.99 -36.27 -46.92
N LYS A 133 -0.94 -37.48 -47.50
CA LYS A 133 -0.30 -38.65 -46.86
C LYS A 133 1.16 -38.36 -46.55
N GLN A 134 1.91 -37.85 -47.53
CA GLN A 134 3.31 -37.48 -47.33
C GLN A 134 3.49 -36.40 -46.25
N SER A 135 2.53 -35.49 -46.09
CA SER A 135 2.52 -34.49 -45.00
C SER A 135 2.34 -35.14 -43.61
N PHE A 136 1.42 -36.10 -43.47
CA PHE A 136 1.25 -36.83 -42.22
C PHE A 136 2.45 -37.77 -41.93
N ASP A 137 2.98 -38.47 -42.94
CA ASP A 137 4.21 -39.27 -42.82
C ASP A 137 5.40 -38.40 -42.37
N ASN A 138 5.51 -37.17 -42.88
CA ASN A 138 6.52 -36.20 -42.44
C ASN A 138 6.31 -35.79 -40.96
N GLN A 139 5.06 -35.62 -40.51
CA GLN A 139 4.73 -35.33 -39.10
C GLN A 139 5.05 -36.51 -38.18
N VAL A 140 4.66 -37.74 -38.56
CA VAL A 140 5.03 -38.98 -37.86
C VAL A 140 6.55 -39.11 -37.77
N SER A 141 7.28 -38.82 -38.86
CA SER A 141 8.75 -38.86 -38.89
C SER A 141 9.39 -37.93 -37.84
N VAL A 142 8.85 -36.72 -37.62
CA VAL A 142 9.38 -35.77 -36.62
C VAL A 142 8.80 -35.92 -35.20
N ALA A 143 7.73 -36.69 -35.02
CA ALA A 143 7.09 -36.91 -33.72
C ALA A 143 8.07 -37.55 -32.70
N LYS A 144 7.93 -37.18 -31.41
CA LYS A 144 8.86 -37.57 -30.34
C LYS A 144 8.27 -38.50 -29.27
N THR A 145 6.96 -38.73 -29.28
CA THR A 145 6.26 -39.59 -28.31
C THR A 145 5.22 -40.44 -29.01
N THR A 146 4.84 -41.57 -28.41
CA THR A 146 3.82 -42.48 -28.97
C THR A 146 2.43 -41.85 -29.00
N SER A 147 2.02 -41.14 -27.94
CA SER A 147 0.72 -40.47 -27.89
C SER A 147 0.58 -39.34 -28.93
N ALA A 148 1.67 -38.65 -29.27
CA ALA A 148 1.65 -37.69 -30.39
C ALA A 148 1.47 -38.40 -31.74
N ILE A 149 2.02 -39.60 -31.90
CA ILE A 149 1.82 -40.43 -33.10
C ILE A 149 0.38 -40.95 -33.17
N GLU A 150 -0.19 -41.41 -32.05
CA GLU A 150 -1.59 -41.82 -31.96
C GLU A 150 -2.55 -40.68 -32.34
N GLN A 151 -2.28 -39.45 -31.87
CA GLN A 151 -3.04 -38.27 -32.28
C GLN A 151 -2.87 -37.97 -33.77
N ILE A 152 -1.66 -38.02 -34.33
CA ILE A 152 -1.44 -37.81 -35.77
C ILE A 152 -2.20 -38.85 -36.61
N VAL A 153 -2.34 -40.10 -36.14
CA VAL A 153 -3.16 -41.13 -36.82
C VAL A 153 -4.65 -40.83 -36.70
N ALA A 154 -5.14 -40.38 -35.53
CA ALA A 154 -6.52 -39.95 -35.36
C ALA A 154 -6.86 -38.75 -36.27
N ASP A 155 -5.99 -37.76 -36.33
CA ASP A 155 -6.11 -36.58 -37.20
C ASP A 155 -6.08 -36.98 -38.69
N ALA A 156 -5.20 -37.91 -39.08
CA ALA A 156 -5.16 -38.43 -40.45
C ALA A 156 -6.41 -39.24 -40.81
N GLN A 157 -6.96 -40.04 -39.89
CA GLN A 157 -8.21 -40.78 -40.08
C GLN A 157 -9.43 -39.83 -40.18
N ALA A 158 -9.46 -38.75 -39.40
CA ALA A 158 -10.46 -37.70 -39.53
C ALA A 158 -10.34 -36.97 -40.88
N ALA A 159 -9.11 -36.63 -41.29
CA ALA A 159 -8.83 -36.02 -42.58
C ALA A 159 -9.20 -36.93 -43.77
N ASP A 160 -9.04 -38.25 -43.66
CA ASP A 160 -9.46 -39.19 -44.71
C ASP A 160 -10.99 -39.25 -44.88
N LYS A 161 -11.74 -39.26 -43.77
CA LYS A 161 -13.21 -39.13 -43.83
C LYS A 161 -13.65 -37.79 -44.42
N LEU A 162 -12.97 -36.70 -44.06
CA LEU A 162 -13.22 -35.38 -44.63
C LEU A 162 -12.89 -35.33 -46.12
N ALA A 163 -11.82 -36.01 -46.56
CA ALA A 163 -11.44 -36.14 -47.95
C ALA A 163 -12.44 -37.00 -48.75
N ASP A 164 -12.99 -38.07 -48.18
CA ASP A 164 -14.09 -38.84 -48.79
C ASP A 164 -15.33 -37.96 -49.01
N HIS A 165 -15.81 -37.26 -47.98
CA HIS A 165 -16.95 -36.35 -48.11
C HIS A 165 -16.68 -35.19 -49.08
N THR A 166 -15.45 -34.68 -49.12
CA THR A 166 -15.02 -33.66 -50.10
C THR A 166 -14.97 -34.23 -51.52
N GLY A 167 -14.53 -35.49 -51.69
CA GLY A 167 -14.53 -36.22 -52.96
C GLY A 167 -15.94 -36.57 -53.45
N GLN A 168 -16.86 -36.85 -52.54
CA GLN A 168 -18.29 -37.04 -52.79
C GLN A 168 -18.94 -35.72 -53.24
N ALA A 169 -18.67 -34.61 -52.53
CA ALA A 169 -19.15 -33.28 -52.89
C ALA A 169 -18.61 -32.80 -54.25
N ASN A 170 -17.32 -33.04 -54.55
CA ASN A 170 -16.71 -32.66 -55.82
C ASN A 170 -17.16 -33.51 -57.03
N GLN A 171 -17.73 -34.70 -56.79
CA GLN A 171 -18.34 -35.55 -57.82
C GLN A 171 -19.87 -35.40 -57.90
N ALA A 172 -20.49 -34.68 -56.96
CA ALA A 172 -21.92 -34.43 -56.95
C ALA A 172 -22.35 -33.53 -58.12
N THR A 173 -23.45 -33.90 -58.77
CA THR A 173 -24.02 -33.17 -59.91
C THR A 173 -25.19 -32.25 -59.54
N ASP A 174 -25.57 -32.21 -58.27
CA ASP A 174 -26.63 -31.35 -57.72
C ASP A 174 -26.29 -30.83 -56.32
N VAL A 175 -26.91 -29.71 -55.96
CA VAL A 175 -26.62 -28.97 -54.72
C VAL A 175 -27.05 -29.73 -53.47
N ALA A 176 -28.17 -30.47 -53.53
CA ALA A 176 -28.66 -31.23 -52.38
C ALA A 176 -27.67 -32.32 -51.91
N THR A 177 -26.99 -32.98 -52.86
CA THR A 177 -25.95 -33.96 -52.54
C THR A 177 -24.69 -33.30 -51.95
N VAL A 178 -24.34 -32.09 -52.40
CA VAL A 178 -23.26 -31.30 -51.80
C VAL A 178 -23.61 -30.85 -50.37
N GLU A 179 -24.82 -30.34 -50.16
CA GLU A 179 -25.32 -29.94 -48.84
C GLU A 179 -25.36 -31.13 -47.88
N GLN A 180 -25.81 -32.30 -48.34
CA GLN A 180 -25.78 -33.53 -47.52
C GLN A 180 -24.36 -33.97 -47.15
N ALA A 181 -23.40 -33.88 -48.08
CA ALA A 181 -21.99 -34.19 -47.79
C ALA A 181 -21.38 -33.21 -46.78
N VAL A 182 -21.71 -31.91 -46.88
CA VAL A 182 -21.29 -30.88 -45.90
C VAL A 182 -21.95 -31.09 -44.53
N THR A 183 -23.22 -31.48 -44.48
CA THR A 183 -23.92 -31.82 -43.23
C THR A 183 -23.33 -33.08 -42.58
N ASN A 184 -22.99 -34.10 -43.38
CA ASN A 184 -22.34 -35.31 -42.86
C ASN A 184 -20.94 -35.00 -42.31
N ALA A 185 -20.15 -34.18 -43.00
CA ALA A 185 -18.84 -33.73 -42.52
C ALA A 185 -18.95 -32.97 -41.18
N LYS A 186 -19.92 -32.04 -41.05
CA LYS A 186 -20.17 -31.32 -39.79
C LYS A 186 -20.70 -32.21 -38.67
N ASN A 187 -21.44 -33.27 -39.00
CA ASN A 187 -21.92 -34.23 -38.01
C ASN A 187 -20.82 -35.19 -37.55
N ALA A 188 -19.82 -35.50 -38.38
CA ALA A 188 -18.69 -36.35 -37.98
C ALA A 188 -17.85 -35.73 -36.84
N ASP A 189 -17.58 -34.42 -36.88
CA ASP A 189 -16.95 -33.68 -35.77
C ASP A 189 -17.83 -33.72 -34.50
N LYS A 190 -19.16 -33.67 -34.70
CA LYS A 190 -20.14 -33.72 -33.60
C LYS A 190 -20.29 -35.12 -33.01
N GLU A 191 -20.13 -36.18 -33.81
CA GLU A 191 -20.11 -37.58 -33.38
C GLU A 191 -18.84 -37.93 -32.60
N ALA A 192 -17.68 -37.36 -32.98
CA ALA A 192 -16.44 -37.52 -32.21
C ALA A 192 -16.55 -36.90 -30.80
N LEU A 193 -17.19 -35.72 -30.69
CA LEU A 193 -17.49 -35.10 -29.40
C LEU A 193 -18.60 -35.85 -28.64
N ALA A 194 -19.61 -36.37 -29.34
CA ALA A 194 -20.71 -37.11 -28.73
C ALA A 194 -20.30 -38.49 -28.20
N GLU A 195 -19.34 -39.19 -28.80
CA GLU A 195 -18.85 -40.47 -28.25
C GLU A 195 -18.06 -40.22 -26.95
N ALA A 196 -17.27 -39.14 -26.87
CA ALA A 196 -16.61 -38.69 -25.64
C ALA A 196 -17.63 -38.25 -24.55
N GLN A 197 -18.73 -37.60 -24.94
CA GLN A 197 -19.81 -37.21 -24.02
C GLN A 197 -20.67 -38.40 -23.56
N LYS A 198 -20.90 -39.39 -24.43
CA LYS A 198 -21.68 -40.60 -24.16
C LYS A 198 -21.03 -41.51 -23.12
N ASP A 199 -19.70 -41.58 -23.09
CA ASP A 199 -18.96 -42.25 -22.02
C ASP A 199 -19.15 -41.55 -20.65
N ALA A 200 -19.44 -40.23 -20.64
CA ALA A 200 -19.78 -39.48 -19.43
C ALA A 200 -21.28 -39.58 -19.06
N ASP A 201 -22.19 -39.40 -20.02
CA ASP A 201 -23.65 -39.42 -19.80
C ASP A 201 -24.15 -40.81 -19.36
N THR A 202 -23.48 -41.89 -19.79
CA THR A 202 -23.74 -43.26 -19.33
C THR A 202 -23.50 -43.43 -17.82
N ALA A 203 -22.68 -42.58 -17.20
CA ALA A 203 -22.48 -42.58 -15.74
C ALA A 203 -23.58 -41.81 -14.97
N ILE A 204 -24.37 -40.96 -15.64
CA ILE A 204 -25.42 -40.12 -15.03
C ILE A 204 -26.82 -40.76 -15.17
N ALA A 205 -27.06 -41.51 -16.25
CA ALA A 205 -28.39 -42.02 -16.62
C ALA A 205 -28.98 -43.12 -15.70
N ASP A 206 -28.26 -43.61 -14.68
CA ASP A 206 -28.69 -44.73 -13.81
C ASP A 206 -29.58 -44.31 -12.60
N LEU A 207 -29.98 -43.03 -12.50
CA LEU A 207 -30.83 -42.48 -11.41
C LEU A 207 -32.28 -42.20 -11.88
N THR A 208 -33.29 -42.89 -11.31
CA THR A 208 -34.58 -43.14 -12.00
C THR A 208 -35.88 -42.93 -11.16
N TYR A 209 -36.57 -41.76 -11.22
CA TYR A 209 -37.82 -41.56 -10.45
C TYR A 209 -39.02 -40.72 -11.01
N LEU A 210 -39.05 -40.19 -12.25
CA LEU A 210 -40.21 -39.38 -12.76
C LEU A 210 -40.57 -39.60 -14.25
N SER A 211 -41.87 -39.61 -14.59
CA SER A 211 -42.43 -39.84 -15.96
C SER A 211 -42.55 -38.59 -16.86
N ALA A 212 -43.02 -38.76 -18.11
CA ALA A 212 -42.82 -37.80 -19.22
C ALA A 212 -44.01 -36.89 -19.57
N ASP A 213 -45.24 -37.39 -19.70
CA ASP A 213 -46.35 -36.63 -20.29
C ASP A 213 -46.76 -35.36 -19.49
N GLU A 214 -46.42 -35.30 -18.20
CA GLU A 214 -46.64 -34.13 -17.33
C GLU A 214 -45.53 -33.06 -17.46
N LYS A 215 -44.49 -33.31 -18.28
CA LYS A 215 -43.35 -32.38 -18.47
C LYS A 215 -43.50 -31.47 -19.69
N ASP A 216 -44.17 -31.92 -20.76
CA ASP A 216 -44.11 -31.25 -22.06
C ASP A 216 -45.17 -30.12 -22.23
N ASP A 217 -46.44 -30.33 -21.85
CA ASP A 217 -47.52 -29.33 -22.05
C ASP A 217 -47.31 -28.06 -21.22
N ALA A 218 -46.66 -28.19 -20.05
CA ALA A 218 -46.32 -27.07 -19.17
C ALA A 218 -45.13 -26.25 -19.68
N GLN A 219 -44.28 -26.78 -20.56
CA GLN A 219 -43.09 -26.06 -21.06
C GLN A 219 -43.39 -25.10 -22.21
N GLN A 220 -44.41 -25.37 -23.03
CA GLN A 220 -44.62 -24.61 -24.28
C GLN A 220 -45.35 -23.26 -24.10
N GLN A 221 -46.27 -23.11 -23.14
CA GLN A 221 -46.94 -21.82 -22.87
C GLN A 221 -46.02 -20.78 -22.23
N VAL A 222 -44.88 -21.23 -21.71
CA VAL A 222 -43.98 -20.45 -20.87
C VAL A 222 -42.91 -19.79 -21.75
N ALA A 223 -42.34 -20.55 -22.70
CA ALA A 223 -41.39 -20.05 -23.69
C ALA A 223 -41.94 -18.86 -24.54
N ASP A 224 -43.23 -18.90 -24.90
CA ASP A 224 -43.86 -17.83 -25.69
C ASP A 224 -44.06 -16.54 -24.87
N ALA A 225 -44.28 -16.65 -23.55
CA ALA A 225 -44.38 -15.49 -22.66
C ALA A 225 -43.00 -14.89 -22.35
N MET A 226 -42.01 -15.75 -22.06
CA MET A 226 -40.62 -15.36 -21.78
C MET A 226 -40.04 -14.46 -22.87
N THR A 227 -40.22 -14.84 -24.13
CA THR A 227 -39.64 -14.13 -25.29
C THR A 227 -40.14 -12.68 -25.43
N ILE A 228 -41.37 -12.39 -25.00
CA ILE A 228 -41.93 -11.03 -25.02
C ILE A 228 -41.37 -10.23 -23.85
N ALA A 229 -41.38 -10.82 -22.66
CA ALA A 229 -40.86 -10.21 -21.44
C ALA A 229 -39.37 -9.81 -21.55
N ASP A 230 -38.51 -10.68 -22.09
CA ASP A 230 -37.09 -10.38 -22.30
C ASP A 230 -36.87 -9.13 -23.17
N THR A 231 -37.77 -8.87 -24.13
CA THR A 231 -37.70 -7.70 -25.03
C THR A 231 -38.11 -6.43 -24.30
N ASP A 232 -39.18 -6.48 -23.51
CA ASP A 232 -39.68 -5.33 -22.74
C ASP A 232 -38.69 -4.91 -21.64
N ILE A 233 -37.96 -5.86 -21.02
CA ILE A 233 -36.89 -5.60 -20.04
C ILE A 233 -35.68 -4.89 -20.69
N ASP A 234 -35.30 -5.25 -21.92
CA ASP A 234 -34.15 -4.62 -22.60
C ASP A 234 -34.37 -3.13 -22.88
N ASP A 235 -35.59 -2.74 -23.24
CA ASP A 235 -35.97 -1.36 -23.57
C ASP A 235 -36.11 -0.42 -22.34
N MET A 236 -36.00 -0.93 -21.11
CA MET A 236 -36.09 -0.13 -19.87
C MET A 236 -34.78 0.63 -19.58
N THR A 237 -34.80 1.97 -19.69
CA THR A 237 -33.59 2.81 -19.68
C THR A 237 -32.90 3.00 -18.32
N TYR A 238 -33.60 2.77 -17.20
CA TYR A 238 -33.12 3.05 -15.83
C TYR A 238 -32.98 1.79 -14.96
N LEU A 239 -33.06 0.60 -15.58
CA LEU A 239 -32.55 -0.64 -15.00
C LEU A 239 -31.09 -0.83 -15.44
N SER A 240 -30.24 -1.24 -14.50
CA SER A 240 -28.85 -1.64 -14.77
C SER A 240 -28.77 -2.94 -15.59
N ASP A 241 -27.62 -3.18 -16.22
CA ASP A 241 -27.41 -4.38 -17.01
C ASP A 241 -27.52 -5.66 -16.17
N ASP A 242 -27.08 -5.62 -14.90
CA ASP A 242 -27.20 -6.74 -13.95
C ASP A 242 -28.66 -6.97 -13.52
N GLU A 243 -29.44 -5.91 -13.22
CA GLU A 243 -30.89 -6.05 -12.96
C GLU A 243 -31.62 -6.63 -14.18
N LYS A 244 -31.23 -6.24 -15.40
CA LYS A 244 -31.79 -6.83 -16.63
C LYS A 244 -31.36 -8.27 -16.87
N VAL A 245 -30.18 -8.69 -16.40
CA VAL A 245 -29.76 -10.09 -16.41
C VAL A 245 -30.55 -10.87 -15.38
N ASP A 246 -30.73 -10.35 -14.16
CA ASP A 246 -31.52 -10.99 -13.10
C ASP A 246 -33.00 -11.09 -13.45
N TYR A 247 -33.62 -10.06 -14.03
CA TYR A 247 -35.01 -10.15 -14.47
C TYR A 247 -35.18 -11.11 -15.65
N ARG A 248 -34.23 -11.17 -16.59
CA ARG A 248 -34.23 -12.21 -17.65
C ARG A 248 -34.00 -13.61 -17.10
N GLN A 249 -33.16 -13.76 -16.08
CA GLN A 249 -32.96 -15.03 -15.41
C GLN A 249 -34.24 -15.45 -14.67
N GLN A 250 -34.91 -14.54 -13.96
CA GLN A 250 -36.21 -14.77 -13.32
C GLN A 250 -37.32 -15.08 -14.34
N ILE A 251 -37.31 -14.44 -15.52
CA ILE A 251 -38.18 -14.78 -16.64
C ILE A 251 -37.88 -16.20 -17.13
N SER A 252 -36.60 -16.54 -17.38
CA SER A 252 -36.13 -17.86 -17.83
C SER A 252 -36.36 -18.98 -16.79
N ASP A 253 -36.41 -18.65 -15.50
CA ASP A 253 -36.70 -19.56 -14.40
C ASP A 253 -38.20 -19.64 -14.06
N ALA A 254 -39.02 -18.72 -14.59
CA ALA A 254 -40.46 -18.72 -14.37
C ALA A 254 -41.08 -19.99 -14.94
N THR A 255 -41.74 -20.79 -14.10
CA THR A 255 -42.36 -22.06 -14.53
C THR A 255 -43.75 -21.89 -15.15
N ASP A 256 -44.31 -20.68 -15.18
CA ASP A 256 -45.57 -20.36 -15.84
C ASP A 256 -45.63 -18.89 -16.34
N ALA A 257 -46.56 -18.62 -17.27
CA ALA A 257 -46.72 -17.31 -17.91
C ALA A 257 -47.30 -16.20 -16.99
N THR A 258 -47.84 -16.52 -15.82
CA THR A 258 -48.29 -15.51 -14.85
C THR A 258 -47.11 -14.99 -14.04
N GLY A 259 -46.16 -15.86 -13.71
CA GLY A 259 -44.86 -15.48 -13.15
C GLY A 259 -44.10 -14.50 -14.07
N VAL A 260 -44.02 -14.83 -15.37
CA VAL A 260 -43.36 -13.98 -16.37
C VAL A 260 -43.90 -12.54 -16.39
N ASN A 261 -45.22 -12.35 -16.43
CA ASN A 261 -45.82 -11.01 -16.44
C ASN A 261 -45.58 -10.25 -15.12
N ALA A 262 -45.60 -10.93 -13.97
CA ALA A 262 -45.35 -10.29 -12.69
C ALA A 262 -43.92 -9.72 -12.61
N VAL A 263 -42.94 -10.43 -13.16
CA VAL A 263 -41.54 -9.97 -13.25
C VAL A 263 -41.40 -8.71 -14.12
N VAL A 264 -42.16 -8.61 -15.23
CA VAL A 264 -42.14 -7.41 -16.09
C VAL A 264 -42.82 -6.20 -15.43
N ASP A 265 -43.93 -6.41 -14.72
CA ASP A 265 -44.60 -5.34 -13.97
C ASP A 265 -43.68 -4.83 -12.83
N GLU A 266 -43.03 -5.73 -12.07
CA GLU A 266 -42.07 -5.40 -11.01
C GLU A 266 -40.84 -4.65 -11.55
N ALA A 267 -40.26 -5.12 -12.66
CA ALA A 267 -39.17 -4.43 -13.34
C ALA A 267 -39.59 -3.03 -13.85
N THR A 268 -40.83 -2.85 -14.31
CA THR A 268 -41.36 -1.55 -14.74
C THR A 268 -41.46 -0.56 -13.57
N ASP A 269 -41.96 -1.00 -12.42
CA ASP A 269 -42.05 -0.19 -11.21
C ASP A 269 -40.66 0.14 -10.64
N THR A 270 -39.72 -0.82 -10.65
CA THR A 270 -38.31 -0.59 -10.29
C THR A 270 -37.64 0.41 -11.22
N ASN A 271 -37.81 0.29 -12.54
CA ASN A 271 -37.31 1.24 -13.53
C ASN A 271 -37.83 2.68 -13.28
N LEU A 272 -39.09 2.82 -12.87
CA LEU A 272 -39.68 4.12 -12.50
C LEU A 272 -39.18 4.65 -11.15
N ALA A 273 -38.92 3.77 -10.18
CA ALA A 273 -38.31 4.13 -8.90
C ALA A 273 -36.86 4.60 -9.08
N ASN A 274 -36.04 3.83 -9.82
CA ASN A 274 -34.66 4.17 -10.17
C ASN A 274 -34.57 5.50 -10.93
N ALA A 275 -35.51 5.78 -11.86
CA ALA A 275 -35.59 7.08 -12.54
C ALA A 275 -35.87 8.24 -11.56
N LYS A 276 -36.78 8.05 -10.58
CA LYS A 276 -37.09 9.04 -9.54
C LYS A 276 -35.93 9.25 -8.57
N GLU A 277 -35.22 8.19 -8.20
CA GLU A 277 -34.06 8.23 -7.30
C GLU A 277 -32.82 8.82 -7.98
N SER A 278 -32.61 8.53 -9.28
CA SER A 278 -31.59 9.20 -10.10
C SER A 278 -31.86 10.69 -10.25
N ALA A 279 -33.12 11.11 -10.45
CA ALA A 279 -33.49 12.52 -10.51
C ALA A 279 -33.33 13.23 -9.14
N ALA A 280 -33.68 12.56 -8.03
CA ALA A 280 -33.43 13.08 -6.68
C ALA A 280 -31.92 13.21 -6.39
N THR A 281 -31.13 12.23 -6.83
CA THR A 281 -29.67 12.20 -6.73
C THR A 281 -29.01 13.28 -7.57
N GLU A 282 -29.46 13.52 -8.81
CA GLU A 282 -28.88 14.56 -9.68
C GLU A 282 -29.25 15.99 -9.20
N ILE A 283 -30.41 16.16 -8.55
CA ILE A 283 -30.78 17.40 -7.85
C ILE A 283 -29.95 17.57 -6.55
N GLY A 284 -29.60 16.47 -5.86
CA GLY A 284 -28.75 16.48 -4.67
C GLY A 284 -27.26 16.70 -4.96
N ASN A 285 -26.75 16.12 -6.05
CA ASN A 285 -25.34 16.14 -6.47
C ASN A 285 -24.89 17.45 -7.14
N LEU A 286 -25.67 18.53 -6.96
CA LEU A 286 -25.18 19.90 -7.14
C LEU A 286 -24.28 20.36 -5.96
N VAL A 287 -23.75 19.40 -5.18
CA VAL A 287 -22.69 19.53 -4.17
C VAL A 287 -21.68 18.37 -4.35
N ASN A 288 -20.37 18.66 -4.26
CA ASN A 288 -19.26 17.74 -4.59
C ASN A 288 -19.21 16.43 -3.78
N LEU A 289 -18.78 15.33 -4.43
CA LEU A 289 -18.37 14.06 -3.79
C LEU A 289 -16.83 14.01 -3.57
N SER A 290 -16.37 13.18 -2.62
CA SER A 290 -15.04 13.30 -1.99
C SER A 290 -14.19 12.02 -2.03
N GLU A 291 -12.95 12.10 -1.53
CA GLU A 291 -11.93 11.03 -1.49
C GLU A 291 -12.36 9.78 -0.68
N SER A 292 -13.41 9.90 0.14
CA SER A 292 -14.01 8.81 0.93
C SER A 292 -14.30 7.55 0.11
N ASP A 293 -14.85 7.72 -1.09
CA ASP A 293 -15.39 6.60 -1.87
C ASP A 293 -14.29 5.76 -2.56
N GLN A 294 -13.06 6.30 -2.66
CA GLN A 294 -11.89 5.55 -3.15
C GLN A 294 -11.25 4.68 -2.06
N SER A 295 -11.35 5.10 -0.79
CA SER A 295 -10.79 4.37 0.36
C SER A 295 -11.53 3.04 0.62
N THR A 296 -12.87 3.08 0.55
CA THR A 296 -13.75 1.94 0.87
C THR A 296 -13.49 0.66 0.06
N HIS A 297 -13.07 0.81 -1.21
CA HIS A 297 -12.79 -0.32 -2.08
C HIS A 297 -11.50 -1.07 -1.69
N ALA A 298 -10.44 -0.34 -1.33
CA ALA A 298 -9.16 -0.94 -0.93
C ALA A 298 -9.27 -1.70 0.41
N THR A 299 -9.99 -1.13 1.38
CA THR A 299 -10.23 -1.73 2.70
C THR A 299 -10.96 -3.08 2.59
N THR A 300 -11.91 -3.20 1.66
CA THR A 300 -12.70 -4.44 1.46
C THR A 300 -11.84 -5.60 0.95
N GLN A 301 -10.89 -5.33 0.05
CA GLN A 301 -10.00 -6.36 -0.50
C GLN A 301 -9.00 -6.90 0.54
N ASN A 302 -8.45 -6.01 1.38
CA ASN A 302 -7.48 -6.39 2.41
C ASN A 302 -8.11 -7.30 3.49
N LEU A 303 -9.36 -7.02 3.87
CA LEU A 303 -10.12 -7.86 4.81
C LEU A 303 -10.32 -9.29 4.31
N ALA A 304 -10.63 -9.47 3.01
CA ALA A 304 -10.81 -10.79 2.42
C ALA A 304 -9.53 -11.63 2.47
N ASN A 305 -8.39 -11.03 2.12
CA ASN A 305 -7.08 -11.69 2.16
C ASN A 305 -6.68 -12.11 3.59
N ALA A 306 -6.96 -11.26 4.59
CA ALA A 306 -6.69 -11.56 6.00
C ALA A 306 -7.48 -12.80 6.47
N LYS A 307 -8.77 -12.91 6.11
CA LYS A 307 -9.62 -14.06 6.46
C LYS A 307 -9.12 -15.38 5.87
N GLU A 308 -8.62 -15.37 4.63
CA GLU A 308 -8.07 -16.57 3.97
C GLU A 308 -6.80 -17.07 4.67
N SER A 309 -5.88 -16.15 5.01
CA SER A 309 -4.67 -16.47 5.77
C SER A 309 -5.00 -17.02 7.17
N ALA A 310 -5.89 -16.34 7.89
CA ALA A 310 -6.34 -16.75 9.23
C ALA A 310 -7.01 -18.14 9.25
N THR A 311 -7.82 -18.46 8.23
CA THR A 311 -8.47 -19.78 8.09
C THR A 311 -7.44 -20.90 7.96
N THR A 312 -6.34 -20.65 7.25
CA THR A 312 -5.23 -21.60 7.10
C THR A 312 -4.53 -21.81 8.45
N GLU A 313 -4.17 -20.72 9.13
CA GLU A 313 -3.43 -20.79 10.40
C GLU A 313 -4.20 -21.50 11.52
N ILE A 314 -5.51 -21.26 11.64
CA ILE A 314 -6.38 -21.94 12.62
C ILE A 314 -6.52 -23.44 12.31
N SER A 315 -6.48 -23.81 11.03
CA SER A 315 -6.56 -25.21 10.61
C SER A 315 -5.32 -26.02 11.02
N ASP A 316 -4.15 -25.39 11.06
CA ASP A 316 -2.86 -26.02 11.38
C ASP A 316 -2.56 -26.19 12.89
N LEU A 317 -3.40 -25.63 13.78
CA LEU A 317 -3.29 -25.80 15.23
C LEU A 317 -3.38 -27.29 15.66
N GLN A 318 -2.62 -27.72 16.66
CA GLN A 318 -2.37 -29.16 16.89
C GLN A 318 -3.17 -29.79 18.04
N ASN A 319 -3.60 -29.00 19.02
CA ASN A 319 -4.21 -29.45 20.27
C ASN A 319 -5.73 -29.19 20.32
N LEU A 320 -6.24 -28.25 19.52
CA LEU A 320 -7.67 -28.06 19.28
C LEU A 320 -8.29 -29.22 18.49
N SER A 321 -9.47 -29.66 18.92
CA SER A 321 -10.30 -30.56 18.11
C SER A 321 -10.92 -29.85 16.91
N ASP A 322 -11.24 -30.61 15.85
CA ASP A 322 -11.83 -30.08 14.61
C ASP A 322 -13.07 -29.19 14.85
N ASN A 323 -13.91 -29.54 15.83
CA ASN A 323 -15.08 -28.74 16.20
C ASN A 323 -14.73 -27.38 16.82
N GLN A 324 -13.60 -27.30 17.56
CA GLN A 324 -13.13 -26.04 18.13
C GLN A 324 -12.53 -25.16 17.04
N LYS A 325 -11.71 -25.73 16.14
CA LYS A 325 -11.20 -25.02 14.95
C LYS A 325 -12.34 -24.45 14.11
N GLN A 326 -13.37 -25.26 13.84
CA GLN A 326 -14.55 -24.83 13.09
C GLN A 326 -15.26 -23.64 13.78
N THR A 327 -15.34 -23.64 15.12
CA THR A 327 -15.97 -22.52 15.86
C THR A 327 -15.25 -21.18 15.60
N PHE A 328 -13.91 -21.18 15.52
CA PHE A 328 -13.15 -19.97 15.20
C PHE A 328 -13.21 -19.61 13.69
N ILE A 329 -13.28 -20.61 12.80
CA ILE A 329 -13.47 -20.38 11.36
C ILE A 329 -14.85 -19.76 11.07
N ASP A 330 -15.89 -20.18 11.79
CA ASP A 330 -17.23 -19.58 11.68
C ASP A 330 -17.17 -18.10 12.14
N GLN A 331 -16.44 -17.78 13.22
CA GLN A 331 -16.22 -16.40 13.67
C GLN A 331 -15.45 -15.54 12.65
N LEU A 332 -14.48 -16.09 11.93
CA LEU A 332 -13.80 -15.37 10.83
C LEU A 332 -14.78 -14.99 9.71
N THR A 333 -15.81 -15.79 9.47
CA THR A 333 -16.84 -15.48 8.48
C THR A 333 -17.59 -14.20 8.86
N ASP A 334 -17.93 -14.04 10.14
CA ASP A 334 -18.66 -12.88 10.69
C ASP A 334 -17.79 -11.62 10.90
N ALA A 335 -16.46 -11.71 10.91
CA ALA A 335 -15.56 -10.57 11.18
C ALA A 335 -15.65 -9.45 10.12
N THR A 336 -15.67 -8.18 10.53
CA THR A 336 -15.81 -7.02 9.62
C THR A 336 -14.58 -6.13 9.50
N THR A 337 -13.49 -6.44 10.21
CA THR A 337 -12.21 -5.70 10.17
C THR A 337 -11.02 -6.67 10.24
N THR A 338 -9.84 -6.23 9.81
CA THR A 338 -8.58 -7.00 9.89
C THR A 338 -8.21 -7.29 11.34
N ASP A 339 -8.41 -6.33 12.23
CA ASP A 339 -8.08 -6.44 13.65
C ASP A 339 -8.96 -7.50 14.34
N ALA A 340 -10.23 -7.60 13.93
CA ALA A 340 -11.13 -8.66 14.39
C ALA A 340 -10.68 -10.05 13.89
N VAL A 341 -10.13 -10.14 12.68
CA VAL A 341 -9.55 -11.37 12.13
C VAL A 341 -8.29 -11.78 12.92
N GLU A 342 -7.40 -10.83 13.21
CA GLU A 342 -6.19 -11.08 14.01
C GLU A 342 -6.52 -11.52 15.44
N GLN A 343 -7.52 -10.90 16.08
CA GLN A 343 -7.97 -11.31 17.42
C GLN A 343 -8.53 -12.73 17.44
N ILE A 344 -9.30 -13.15 16.43
CA ILE A 344 -9.84 -14.53 16.35
C ILE A 344 -8.70 -15.55 16.22
N VAL A 345 -7.64 -15.24 15.47
CA VAL A 345 -6.44 -16.09 15.37
C VAL A 345 -5.70 -16.16 16.71
N ALA A 346 -5.56 -15.05 17.42
CA ALA A 346 -4.94 -15.01 18.75
C ALA A 346 -5.72 -15.85 19.77
N ASP A 347 -7.05 -15.71 19.79
CA ASP A 347 -7.95 -16.49 20.65
C ASP A 347 -7.87 -18.00 20.34
N ALA A 348 -7.78 -18.37 19.05
CA ALA A 348 -7.62 -19.76 18.63
C ALA A 348 -6.27 -20.36 19.08
N LYS A 349 -5.16 -19.60 18.95
CA LYS A 349 -3.83 -19.99 19.45
C LYS A 349 -3.82 -20.18 20.97
N ALA A 350 -4.38 -19.23 21.72
CA ALA A 350 -4.50 -19.33 23.17
C ALA A 350 -5.39 -20.52 23.60
N ALA A 351 -6.44 -20.82 22.84
CA ALA A 351 -7.29 -21.98 23.09
C ALA A 351 -6.58 -23.33 22.78
N ASP A 352 -5.66 -23.35 21.80
CA ASP A 352 -4.80 -24.51 21.50
C ASP A 352 -3.82 -24.80 22.65
N GLU A 353 -3.16 -23.75 23.15
CA GLU A 353 -2.25 -23.87 24.29
C GLU A 353 -3.02 -24.28 25.57
N LEU A 354 -4.20 -23.72 25.81
CA LEU A 354 -5.09 -24.17 26.89
C LEU A 354 -5.58 -25.62 26.68
N ALA A 355 -5.67 -26.11 25.44
CA ALA A 355 -6.01 -27.50 25.16
C ALA A 355 -4.83 -28.45 25.46
N ALA A 356 -3.58 -28.03 25.17
CA ALA A 356 -2.38 -28.74 25.59
C ALA A 356 -2.30 -28.84 27.13
N GLN A 357 -2.44 -27.71 27.83
CA GLN A 357 -2.49 -27.67 29.31
C GLN A 357 -3.63 -28.53 29.88
N LYS A 358 -4.78 -28.62 29.20
CA LYS A 358 -5.89 -29.51 29.57
C LYS A 358 -5.60 -31.00 29.31
N ALA A 359 -4.77 -31.34 28.33
CA ALA A 359 -4.32 -32.72 28.11
C ALA A 359 -3.41 -33.18 29.26
N ASP A 360 -2.53 -32.29 29.75
CA ASP A 360 -1.74 -32.55 30.96
C ASP A 360 -2.63 -32.61 32.23
N ALA A 361 -3.64 -31.74 32.33
CA ALA A 361 -4.65 -31.84 33.38
C ALA A 361 -5.52 -33.13 33.28
N GLN A 362 -5.63 -33.77 32.12
CA GLN A 362 -6.27 -35.09 32.02
C GLN A 362 -5.42 -36.22 32.63
N GLN A 363 -4.09 -36.06 32.72
CA GLN A 363 -3.24 -36.97 33.48
C GLN A 363 -3.54 -36.87 34.99
N VAL A 364 -3.84 -35.66 35.49
CA VAL A 364 -4.27 -35.43 36.89
C VAL A 364 -5.58 -36.18 37.21
N THR A 365 -6.51 -36.30 36.26
CA THR A 365 -7.75 -37.08 36.47
C THR A 365 -7.57 -38.61 36.43
N GLN A 366 -6.39 -39.09 36.04
CA GLN A 366 -5.99 -40.50 36.06
C GLN A 366 -5.00 -40.82 37.21
N ALA A 367 -4.70 -39.86 38.07
CA ALA A 367 -3.83 -40.06 39.22
C ALA A 367 -4.52 -40.87 40.33
N ASP A 368 -3.91 -41.99 40.73
CA ASP A 368 -4.48 -42.93 41.72
C ASP A 368 -4.47 -42.39 43.17
N ASP A 369 -3.67 -41.35 43.48
CA ASP A 369 -3.65 -40.69 44.78
C ASP A 369 -3.25 -39.19 44.73
N VAL A 370 -3.38 -38.53 45.88
CA VAL A 370 -3.07 -37.09 46.06
C VAL A 370 -1.59 -36.79 45.88
N ALA A 371 -0.69 -37.72 46.20
CA ALA A 371 0.75 -37.51 46.07
C ALA A 371 1.17 -37.51 44.58
N ALA A 372 0.51 -38.30 43.74
CA ALA A 372 0.68 -38.22 42.28
C ALA A 372 0.18 -36.89 41.71
N VAL A 373 -0.93 -36.32 42.22
CA VAL A 373 -1.40 -34.98 41.83
C VAL A 373 -0.43 -33.88 42.27
N GLU A 374 0.04 -33.93 43.53
CA GLU A 374 1.06 -33.00 44.05
C GLU A 374 2.37 -33.11 43.26
N GLN A 375 2.78 -34.31 42.86
CA GLN A 375 3.97 -34.54 42.04
C GLN A 375 3.81 -34.01 40.61
N ILE A 376 2.68 -34.25 39.94
CA ILE A 376 2.41 -33.70 38.60
C ILE A 376 2.43 -32.16 38.62
N LEU A 377 1.82 -31.54 39.64
CA LEU A 377 1.84 -30.09 39.80
C LEU A 377 3.25 -29.56 40.07
N ALA A 378 4.04 -30.25 40.91
CA ALA A 378 5.42 -29.88 41.18
C ALA A 378 6.35 -30.07 39.96
N ASP A 379 6.14 -31.12 39.16
CA ASP A 379 6.91 -31.37 37.94
C ASP A 379 6.57 -30.36 36.83
N ALA A 380 5.30 -29.94 36.73
CA ALA A 380 4.88 -28.84 35.87
C ALA A 380 5.52 -27.51 36.30
N GLN A 381 5.35 -27.11 37.57
CA GLN A 381 5.96 -25.88 38.12
C GLN A 381 7.49 -25.87 38.02
N ALA A 382 8.16 -27.02 38.18
CA ALA A 382 9.60 -27.13 37.99
C ALA A 382 10.02 -27.04 36.51
N THR A 383 9.15 -27.44 35.59
CA THR A 383 9.35 -27.28 34.14
C THR A 383 9.18 -25.82 33.74
N ASP A 384 8.12 -25.16 34.20
CA ASP A 384 7.84 -23.74 33.95
C ASP A 384 8.95 -22.85 34.51
N LEU A 385 9.38 -23.08 35.76
CA LEU A 385 10.52 -22.38 36.37
C LEU A 385 11.79 -22.55 35.54
N LYS A 386 12.11 -23.77 35.10
CA LYS A 386 13.32 -24.04 34.34
C LYS A 386 13.28 -23.38 32.95
N ASN A 387 12.11 -23.33 32.32
CA ASN A 387 11.91 -22.65 31.05
C ASN A 387 12.05 -21.13 31.22
N ALA A 388 11.42 -20.54 32.25
CA ALA A 388 11.56 -19.13 32.58
C ALA A 388 13.02 -18.76 32.88
N GLN A 389 13.75 -19.58 33.65
CA GLN A 389 15.18 -19.37 33.91
C GLN A 389 16.02 -19.38 32.63
N ALA A 390 15.77 -20.31 31.71
CA ALA A 390 16.49 -20.37 30.44
C ALA A 390 16.18 -19.18 29.51
N LEU A 391 14.93 -18.71 29.48
CA LEU A 391 14.53 -17.52 28.73
C LEU A 391 15.16 -16.25 29.33
N ALA A 392 15.13 -16.10 30.65
CA ALA A 392 15.73 -14.96 31.35
C ALA A 392 17.27 -14.93 31.24
N GLU A 393 17.95 -16.09 31.31
CA GLU A 393 19.39 -16.17 31.02
C GLU A 393 19.72 -15.75 29.58
N THR A 394 18.82 -16.00 28.62
CA THR A 394 18.98 -15.56 27.22
C THR A 394 18.78 -14.04 27.11
N ALA A 395 17.69 -13.51 27.65
CA ALA A 395 17.42 -12.07 27.66
C ALA A 395 18.56 -11.25 28.31
N ILE A 396 19.15 -11.72 29.41
CA ILE A 396 20.29 -11.06 30.06
C ILE A 396 21.58 -11.15 29.21
N ASP A 397 21.75 -12.19 28.38
CA ASP A 397 22.84 -12.21 27.39
C ASP A 397 22.63 -11.17 26.29
N ASP A 398 21.38 -10.93 25.88
CA ASP A 398 21.04 -9.98 24.81
C ASP A 398 21.04 -8.50 25.29
N MET A 399 20.98 -8.25 26.60
CA MET A 399 21.15 -6.91 27.22
C MET A 399 22.60 -6.37 27.11
N VAL A 400 23.12 -6.09 25.90
CA VAL A 400 24.54 -5.72 25.65
C VAL A 400 25.05 -4.50 26.45
N TYR A 401 24.16 -3.59 26.87
CA TYR A 401 24.49 -2.45 27.74
C TYR A 401 24.98 -2.86 29.14
N LEU A 402 24.63 -4.05 29.63
CA LEU A 402 25.15 -4.58 30.89
C LEU A 402 26.59 -5.06 30.73
N SER A 403 27.47 -4.69 31.65
CA SER A 403 28.84 -5.21 31.66
C SER A 403 28.85 -6.74 31.88
N THR A 404 29.94 -7.39 31.47
CA THR A 404 30.12 -8.84 31.68
C THR A 404 30.00 -9.26 33.16
N ASN A 405 30.26 -8.34 34.10
CA ASN A 405 30.07 -8.60 35.53
C ASN A 405 28.58 -8.53 35.89
N GLU A 406 27.86 -7.48 35.48
CA GLU A 406 26.43 -7.31 35.77
C GLU A 406 25.59 -8.43 35.15
N LYS A 407 25.86 -8.81 33.90
CA LYS A 407 25.25 -10.01 33.29
C LYS A 407 25.48 -11.27 34.12
N SER A 408 26.69 -11.44 34.65
CA SER A 408 27.01 -12.60 35.48
C SER A 408 26.32 -12.55 36.86
N GLU A 409 26.03 -11.36 37.39
CA GLU A 409 25.30 -11.19 38.65
C GLU A 409 23.79 -11.43 38.46
N PHE A 410 23.17 -10.85 37.42
CA PHE A 410 21.75 -11.06 37.12
C PHE A 410 21.45 -12.52 36.72
N LYS A 411 22.31 -13.17 35.91
CA LYS A 411 22.18 -14.60 35.61
C LYS A 411 22.28 -15.49 36.85
N GLN A 412 23.17 -15.16 37.79
CA GLN A 412 23.26 -15.89 39.04
C GLN A 412 21.98 -15.72 39.88
N ALA A 413 21.39 -14.52 39.91
CA ALA A 413 20.10 -14.28 40.56
C ALA A 413 18.94 -15.05 39.89
N VAL A 414 18.90 -15.11 38.55
CA VAL A 414 17.94 -15.95 37.79
C VAL A 414 18.11 -17.44 38.16
N ALA A 415 19.34 -17.97 38.15
CA ALA A 415 19.61 -19.36 38.52
C ALA A 415 19.28 -19.67 40.00
N ASP A 416 19.42 -18.69 40.89
CA ASP A 416 19.08 -18.80 42.31
C ASP A 416 17.58 -18.60 42.61
N ALA A 417 16.76 -18.17 41.64
CA ALA A 417 15.31 -18.06 41.77
C ALA A 417 14.62 -19.41 42.11
N LYS A 418 13.42 -19.36 42.69
CA LYS A 418 12.68 -20.53 43.18
C LYS A 418 11.26 -20.65 42.64
N ASP A 419 10.83 -19.66 41.89
CA ASP A 419 9.53 -19.48 41.25
C ASP A 419 9.72 -18.53 40.06
N VAL A 420 8.76 -18.49 39.14
CA VAL A 420 8.82 -17.69 37.90
C VAL A 420 8.78 -16.19 38.21
N GLU A 421 8.07 -15.79 39.27
CA GLU A 421 7.93 -14.39 39.72
C GLU A 421 9.30 -13.77 40.04
N VAL A 422 10.16 -14.45 40.81
CA VAL A 422 11.51 -13.98 41.11
C VAL A 422 12.45 -13.98 39.89
N VAL A 423 12.23 -14.89 38.92
CA VAL A 423 12.97 -14.86 37.65
C VAL A 423 12.65 -13.57 36.90
N THR A 424 11.36 -13.30 36.67
CA THR A 424 10.93 -12.10 35.93
C THR A 424 11.31 -10.82 36.65
N GLN A 425 11.16 -10.78 37.98
CA GLN A 425 11.62 -9.66 38.81
C GLN A 425 13.11 -9.32 38.55
N THR A 426 13.95 -10.33 38.37
CA THR A 426 15.39 -10.16 38.09
C THR A 426 15.65 -9.54 36.72
N VAL A 427 14.82 -9.86 35.71
CA VAL A 427 14.90 -9.28 34.36
C VAL A 427 14.48 -7.82 34.35
N THR A 428 13.36 -7.47 34.99
CA THR A 428 12.90 -6.06 35.09
C THR A 428 13.88 -5.17 35.86
N ASP A 429 14.58 -5.71 36.88
CA ASP A 429 15.61 -4.97 37.60
C ASP A 429 16.85 -4.67 36.75
N ALA A 430 17.15 -5.52 35.76
CA ALA A 430 18.29 -5.39 34.85
C ALA A 430 18.08 -4.36 33.72
N MET A 431 16.84 -3.90 33.48
CA MET A 431 16.53 -2.85 32.50
C MET A 431 17.01 -1.48 32.99
N THR A 432 17.97 -0.86 32.30
CA THR A 432 18.70 0.31 32.83
C THR A 432 17.97 1.65 32.70
N TYR A 433 17.11 1.80 31.69
CA TYR A 433 16.46 3.07 31.34
C TYR A 433 15.03 3.21 31.92
N LEU A 434 14.51 2.18 32.59
CA LEU A 434 13.28 2.31 33.40
C LEU A 434 13.55 3.02 34.73
N SER A 435 12.70 3.98 35.08
CA SER A 435 12.66 4.62 36.39
C SER A 435 12.19 3.67 37.50
N ASP A 436 12.40 4.06 38.77
CA ASP A 436 11.95 3.28 39.93
C ASP A 436 10.42 3.05 39.94
N ASP A 437 9.62 4.01 39.44
CA ASP A 437 8.15 3.92 39.39
C ASP A 437 7.65 3.05 38.24
N GLU A 438 8.30 3.09 37.07
CA GLU A 438 8.01 2.18 35.95
C GLU A 438 8.40 0.75 36.31
N LYS A 439 9.60 0.55 36.88
CA LYS A 439 10.01 -0.74 37.43
C LYS A 439 8.99 -1.25 38.45
N SER A 440 8.53 -0.40 39.37
CA SER A 440 7.48 -0.76 40.33
C SER A 440 6.18 -1.19 39.64
N THR A 441 5.79 -0.50 38.56
CA THR A 441 4.57 -0.80 37.78
C THR A 441 4.65 -2.18 37.12
N TYR A 442 5.72 -2.46 36.36
CA TYR A 442 5.90 -3.75 35.69
C TYR A 442 6.05 -4.91 36.68
N LYS A 443 6.69 -4.70 37.83
CA LYS A 443 6.74 -5.68 38.93
C LYS A 443 5.35 -6.06 39.46
N ASN A 444 4.47 -5.07 39.63
CA ASN A 444 3.11 -5.33 40.10
C ASN A 444 2.28 -6.08 39.05
N GLN A 445 2.39 -5.75 37.76
CA GLN A 445 1.72 -6.49 36.68
C GLN A 445 2.17 -7.96 36.62
N VAL A 446 3.48 -8.23 36.76
CA VAL A 446 4.04 -9.59 36.83
C VAL A 446 3.48 -10.36 38.03
N ALA A 447 3.39 -9.73 39.21
CA ALA A 447 2.85 -10.34 40.42
C ALA A 447 1.32 -10.53 40.39
N GLU A 448 0.60 -9.78 39.57
CA GLU A 448 -0.85 -9.92 39.34
C GLU A 448 -1.19 -10.95 38.23
N SER A 449 -0.22 -11.36 37.42
CA SER A 449 -0.41 -12.39 36.38
C SER A 449 -0.63 -13.79 36.96
N THR A 450 -1.54 -14.56 36.35
CA THR A 450 -1.83 -15.95 36.73
C THR A 450 -1.12 -17.01 35.90
N ASP A 451 -0.45 -16.61 34.82
CA ASP A 451 0.15 -17.51 33.82
C ASP A 451 1.38 -16.88 33.15
N ALA A 452 2.12 -17.71 32.39
CA ALA A 452 3.33 -17.31 31.70
C ALA A 452 3.08 -16.30 30.57
N THR A 453 1.90 -16.30 29.95
CA THR A 453 1.55 -15.38 28.86
C THR A 453 1.41 -13.95 29.37
N GLY A 454 0.70 -13.75 30.49
CA GLY A 454 0.61 -12.45 31.14
C GLY A 454 1.95 -11.96 31.71
N VAL A 455 2.81 -12.87 32.16
CA VAL A 455 4.18 -12.54 32.61
C VAL A 455 5.05 -12.08 31.44
N ASN A 456 5.04 -12.80 30.31
CA ASN A 456 5.81 -12.42 29.12
C ASN A 456 5.35 -11.06 28.58
N LYS A 457 4.03 -10.84 28.48
CA LYS A 457 3.47 -9.55 28.05
C LYS A 457 3.97 -8.37 28.91
N ALA A 458 4.02 -8.53 30.24
CA ALA A 458 4.55 -7.48 31.12
C ALA A 458 6.06 -7.24 30.95
N VAL A 459 6.83 -8.25 30.48
CA VAL A 459 8.25 -8.08 30.12
C VAL A 459 8.40 -7.38 28.77
N ASP A 460 7.58 -7.73 27.78
CA ASP A 460 7.59 -7.10 26.45
C ASP A 460 7.19 -5.61 26.54
N GLU A 461 6.16 -5.28 27.34
CA GLU A 461 5.78 -3.88 27.65
C GLU A 461 6.90 -3.12 28.38
N ALA A 462 7.59 -3.78 29.32
CA ALA A 462 8.74 -3.21 30.02
C ALA A 462 9.94 -2.96 29.11
N ASP A 463 10.24 -3.86 28.17
CA ASP A 463 11.36 -3.71 27.23
C ASP A 463 11.07 -2.61 26.19
N ALA A 464 9.84 -2.55 25.67
CA ALA A 464 9.40 -1.46 24.79
C ALA A 464 9.49 -0.08 25.48
N THR A 465 9.12 0.00 26.77
CA THR A 465 9.26 1.24 27.56
C THR A 465 10.74 1.57 27.82
N ASN A 466 11.56 0.56 28.14
CA ASN A 466 13.00 0.71 28.34
C ASN A 466 13.72 1.18 27.06
N LEU A 467 13.23 0.77 25.87
CA LEU A 467 13.69 1.27 24.58
C LEU A 467 13.31 2.73 24.35
N ALA A 468 12.03 3.10 24.56
CA ALA A 468 11.58 4.48 24.41
C ALA A 468 12.36 5.44 25.32
N ASN A 469 12.55 5.08 26.59
CA ASN A 469 13.33 5.85 27.54
C ASN A 469 14.82 5.95 27.14
N ALA A 470 15.38 4.93 26.48
CA ALA A 470 16.73 4.99 25.92
C ALA A 470 16.81 5.98 24.75
N GLN A 471 15.82 5.97 23.84
CA GLN A 471 15.73 6.91 22.71
C GLN A 471 15.65 8.36 23.21
N ASP A 472 14.76 8.65 24.18
CA ASP A 472 14.66 9.96 24.82
C ASP A 472 15.98 10.38 25.51
N SER A 473 16.63 9.46 26.22
CA SER A 473 17.93 9.70 26.86
C SER A 473 19.02 10.01 25.82
N ALA A 474 19.03 9.33 24.67
CA ALA A 474 19.99 9.55 23.59
C ALA A 474 19.81 10.91 22.91
N THR A 475 18.58 11.28 22.54
CA THR A 475 18.28 12.63 22.01
C THR A 475 18.71 13.71 23.02
N THR A 476 18.53 13.46 24.32
CA THR A 476 19.00 14.35 25.39
C THR A 476 20.53 14.45 25.47
N GLU A 477 21.25 13.34 25.49
CA GLU A 477 22.70 13.33 25.62
C GLU A 477 23.38 13.94 24.38
N ILE A 478 22.90 13.58 23.19
CA ILE A 478 23.38 14.10 21.91
C ILE A 478 23.12 15.60 21.81
N GLY A 479 21.90 16.07 22.12
CA GLY A 479 21.56 17.51 22.11
C GLY A 479 22.39 18.36 23.08
N ASN A 480 23.02 17.75 24.09
CA ASN A 480 23.91 18.43 25.03
C ASN A 480 25.40 18.46 24.59
N LEU A 481 25.76 17.87 23.44
CA LEU A 481 27.14 17.84 22.96
C LEU A 481 27.66 19.23 22.54
N ALA A 482 28.73 19.68 23.22
CA ALA A 482 29.18 21.08 23.20
C ALA A 482 29.62 21.65 21.84
N ASN A 483 30.01 20.81 20.86
CA ASN A 483 30.45 21.29 19.53
C ASN A 483 29.36 21.20 18.46
N LEU A 484 28.12 20.91 18.82
CA LEU A 484 26.95 21.16 17.98
C LEU A 484 26.71 22.68 17.83
N SER A 485 26.26 23.12 16.65
CA SER A 485 25.85 24.51 16.40
C SER A 485 24.62 24.90 17.23
N ASP A 486 24.29 26.20 17.24
CA ASP A 486 23.07 26.66 17.89
C ASP A 486 21.80 26.12 17.19
N SER A 487 21.85 25.81 15.88
CA SER A 487 20.75 25.11 15.17
C SER A 487 20.65 23.68 15.67
N GLU A 488 21.71 22.87 15.50
CA GLU A 488 21.72 21.45 15.92
C GLU A 488 21.25 21.26 17.38
N ARG A 489 21.63 22.18 18.30
CA ARG A 489 21.13 22.16 19.69
C ARG A 489 19.67 22.60 19.84
N THR A 490 19.21 23.54 19.02
CA THR A 490 17.80 23.96 18.96
C THR A 490 16.93 22.86 18.35
N ASP A 491 17.42 22.11 17.36
CA ASP A 491 16.63 21.10 16.64
C ASP A 491 16.45 19.84 17.51
N TYR A 492 17.52 19.34 18.16
CA TYR A 492 17.40 18.28 19.20
C TYR A 492 16.62 18.74 20.44
N ALA A 493 16.80 19.98 20.91
CA ALA A 493 16.04 20.48 22.05
C ALA A 493 14.56 20.73 21.69
N ASN A 494 14.26 21.16 20.46
CA ASN A 494 12.91 21.32 19.98
C ASN A 494 12.21 19.97 19.90
N HIS A 495 12.85 18.89 19.44
CA HIS A 495 12.22 17.57 19.47
C HIS A 495 11.86 17.10 20.88
N GLN A 496 12.77 17.20 21.85
CA GLN A 496 12.46 16.77 23.23
C GLN A 496 11.47 17.74 23.93
N ASN A 497 11.58 19.05 23.70
CA ASN A 497 10.59 20.02 24.19
C ASN A 497 9.22 19.82 23.51
N LEU A 498 9.18 19.41 22.24
CA LEU A 498 7.97 19.13 21.47
C LEU A 498 7.31 17.85 21.96
N ALA A 499 8.06 16.76 22.17
CA ALA A 499 7.52 15.54 22.77
C ALA A 499 6.94 15.80 24.17
N ASN A 500 7.68 16.50 25.04
CA ASN A 500 7.20 16.92 26.36
C ASN A 500 6.00 17.87 26.29
N ALA A 501 6.00 18.84 25.37
CA ALA A 501 4.88 19.73 25.14
C ALA A 501 3.66 18.97 24.61
N LYS A 502 3.85 17.98 23.72
CA LYS A 502 2.78 17.11 23.20
C LYS A 502 2.14 16.29 24.31
N GLY A 503 2.95 15.66 25.17
CA GLY A 503 2.46 14.95 26.36
C GLY A 503 1.72 15.88 27.33
N SER A 504 2.38 16.96 27.78
CA SER A 504 1.79 17.93 28.71
C SER A 504 0.55 18.65 28.14
N GLY A 505 0.52 18.91 26.84
CA GLY A 505 -0.60 19.55 26.15
C GLY A 505 -1.79 18.61 26.00
N THR A 506 -1.52 17.34 25.68
CA THR A 506 -2.54 16.26 25.65
C THR A 506 -3.19 16.09 27.03
N ASP A 507 -2.39 16.04 28.11
CA ASP A 507 -2.90 15.97 29.48
C ASP A 507 -3.76 17.19 29.85
N GLU A 508 -3.32 18.39 29.47
CA GLU A 508 -4.04 19.62 29.79
C GLU A 508 -5.36 19.74 29.00
N ILE A 509 -5.39 19.33 27.72
CA ILE A 509 -6.60 19.25 26.89
C ILE A 509 -7.58 18.20 27.45
N ASN A 510 -7.08 17.01 27.82
CA ASN A 510 -7.90 15.95 28.41
C ASN A 510 -8.54 16.41 29.74
N GLY A 511 -7.84 17.25 30.51
CA GLY A 511 -8.31 17.86 31.75
C GLY A 511 -9.38 18.96 31.61
N LEU A 512 -9.68 19.44 30.40
CA LEU A 512 -10.74 20.43 30.15
C LEU A 512 -12.14 19.85 30.46
N LYS A 513 -13.12 20.71 30.81
CA LYS A 513 -14.36 20.28 31.48
C LYS A 513 -15.65 20.50 30.69
N ASN A 514 -15.63 21.45 29.78
CA ASN A 514 -16.78 21.91 29.01
C ASN A 514 -16.71 21.44 27.54
N LEU A 515 -15.51 21.05 27.06
CA LEU A 515 -15.35 20.32 25.80
C LEU A 515 -15.81 18.86 25.92
N ASP A 516 -16.44 18.38 24.86
CA ASP A 516 -16.76 16.95 24.69
C ASP A 516 -15.55 16.13 24.21
N ASP A 517 -15.66 14.80 24.26
CA ASP A 517 -14.54 13.89 23.95
C ASP A 517 -14.10 13.99 22.48
N SER A 518 -15.01 14.30 21.54
CA SER A 518 -14.67 14.49 20.12
C SER A 518 -13.91 15.80 19.90
N GLN A 519 -14.31 16.87 20.59
CA GLN A 519 -13.59 18.16 20.58
C GLN A 519 -12.20 18.02 21.18
N LYS A 520 -12.08 17.33 22.33
CA LYS A 520 -10.78 16.99 22.93
C LYS A 520 -9.92 16.19 21.97
N GLN A 521 -10.46 15.14 21.38
CA GLN A 521 -9.71 14.28 20.44
C GLN A 521 -9.23 15.06 19.21
N THR A 522 -10.04 15.99 18.68
CA THR A 522 -9.61 16.89 17.59
C THR A 522 -8.40 17.75 18.00
N PHE A 523 -8.40 18.31 19.21
CA PHE A 523 -7.27 19.09 19.72
C PHE A 523 -6.06 18.21 20.07
N VAL A 524 -6.26 16.98 20.57
CA VAL A 524 -5.17 16.01 20.82
C VAL A 524 -4.53 15.59 19.50
N GLU A 525 -5.29 15.28 18.45
CA GLU A 525 -4.75 14.98 17.12
C GLU A 525 -3.96 16.17 16.54
N GLN A 526 -4.44 17.41 16.74
CA GLN A 526 -3.68 18.61 16.38
C GLN A 526 -2.36 18.70 17.15
N VAL A 527 -2.35 18.40 18.45
CA VAL A 527 -1.12 18.34 19.25
C VAL A 527 -0.19 17.22 18.75
N THR A 528 -0.68 16.01 18.50
CA THR A 528 0.10 14.90 17.93
C THR A 528 0.75 15.29 16.59
N ASN A 529 0.01 15.99 15.74
CA ASN A 529 0.45 16.45 14.42
C ASN A 529 1.26 17.77 14.44
N ALA A 530 1.46 18.40 15.60
CA ALA A 530 2.22 19.64 15.69
C ALA A 530 3.71 19.43 15.40
N ASP A 531 4.31 20.38 14.68
CA ASP A 531 5.70 20.41 14.21
C ASP A 531 6.61 21.28 15.10
N ALA A 532 6.05 22.16 15.93
CA ALA A 532 6.78 23.05 16.83
C ALA A 532 6.13 23.19 18.22
N THR A 533 6.93 23.49 19.24
CA THR A 533 6.47 23.73 20.62
C THR A 533 5.45 24.87 20.70
N ASP A 534 5.69 25.94 19.95
CA ASP A 534 4.83 27.12 19.88
C ASP A 534 3.48 26.77 19.25
N ALA A 535 3.44 25.81 18.32
CA ALA A 535 2.20 25.30 17.76
C ALA A 535 1.41 24.51 18.82
N VAL A 536 2.07 23.67 19.63
CA VAL A 536 1.41 22.96 20.75
C VAL A 536 0.89 23.94 21.81
N GLU A 537 1.66 24.95 22.22
CA GLU A 537 1.18 25.99 23.15
C GLU A 537 -0.04 26.72 22.58
N GLN A 538 -0.04 27.04 21.28
CA GLN A 538 -1.17 27.70 20.61
C GLN A 538 -2.41 26.78 20.55
N ILE A 539 -2.27 25.51 20.21
CA ILE A 539 -3.38 24.53 20.19
C ILE A 539 -3.98 24.37 21.58
N VAL A 540 -3.17 24.30 22.63
CA VAL A 540 -3.64 24.24 24.03
C VAL A 540 -4.33 25.54 24.45
N ALA A 541 -3.86 26.70 24.00
CA ALA A 541 -4.50 27.99 24.24
C ALA A 541 -5.85 28.11 23.51
N ASP A 542 -5.95 27.58 22.29
CA ASP A 542 -7.18 27.53 21.51
C ASP A 542 -8.19 26.53 22.11
N ALA A 543 -7.73 25.37 22.59
CA ALA A 543 -8.56 24.42 23.33
C ALA A 543 -9.11 25.01 24.64
N LYS A 544 -8.30 25.72 25.42
CA LYS A 544 -8.75 26.48 26.61
C LYS A 544 -9.77 27.56 26.27
N SER A 545 -9.55 28.29 25.16
CA SER A 545 -10.48 29.30 24.67
C SER A 545 -11.81 28.70 24.19
N ALA A 546 -11.75 27.52 23.56
CA ALA A 546 -12.92 26.75 23.15
C ALA A 546 -13.69 26.19 24.35
N ASP A 547 -13.00 25.71 25.41
CA ASP A 547 -13.62 25.26 26.66
C ASP A 547 -14.36 26.41 27.36
N GLU A 548 -13.74 27.59 27.45
CA GLU A 548 -14.40 28.78 28.02
C GLU A 548 -15.61 29.20 27.17
N LEU A 549 -15.50 29.17 25.84
CA LEU A 549 -16.61 29.47 24.93
C LEU A 549 -17.72 28.40 25.00
N ALA A 550 -17.39 27.13 25.22
CA ALA A 550 -18.35 26.04 25.41
C ALA A 550 -19.11 26.21 26.74
N GLY A 551 -18.42 26.57 27.83
CA GLY A 551 -19.04 26.93 29.10
C GLY A 551 -19.96 28.15 28.96
N GLN A 552 -19.48 29.24 28.33
CA GLN A 552 -20.30 30.43 28.06
C GLN A 552 -21.49 30.13 27.15
N LYS A 553 -21.35 29.23 26.16
CA LYS A 553 -22.48 28.74 25.35
C LYS A 553 -23.47 27.93 26.18
N ALA A 554 -23.03 27.03 27.06
CA ALA A 554 -23.92 26.25 27.90
C ALA A 554 -24.73 27.15 28.86
N ASP A 555 -24.07 28.13 29.49
CA ASP A 555 -24.73 29.12 30.36
C ASP A 555 -25.70 30.02 29.57
N ALA A 556 -25.25 30.58 28.43
CA ALA A 556 -26.10 31.42 27.59
C ALA A 556 -27.25 30.63 26.95
N GLN A 557 -27.05 29.36 26.61
CA GLN A 557 -28.09 28.49 26.06
C GLN A 557 -29.10 28.11 27.13
N ALA A 558 -28.69 27.92 28.40
CA ALA A 558 -29.60 27.76 29.52
C ALA A 558 -30.44 29.04 29.79
N GLU A 559 -29.80 30.23 29.75
CA GLU A 559 -30.48 31.52 29.95
C GLU A 559 -31.42 31.86 28.78
N ILE A 560 -31.01 31.58 27.53
CA ILE A 560 -31.84 31.68 26.33
C ILE A 560 -32.99 30.68 26.36
N HIS A 561 -32.81 29.43 26.81
CA HIS A 561 -33.91 28.46 26.86
C HIS A 561 -35.03 28.93 27.79
N VAL A 562 -34.69 29.51 28.94
CA VAL A 562 -35.66 30.10 29.87
C VAL A 562 -36.36 31.31 29.23
N ALA A 563 -35.59 32.28 28.71
CA ALA A 563 -36.15 33.52 28.16
C ALA A 563 -36.96 33.29 26.86
N THR A 564 -36.54 32.36 26.01
CA THR A 564 -37.22 32.03 24.75
C THR A 564 -38.49 31.22 24.99
N VAL A 565 -38.53 30.31 25.96
CA VAL A 565 -39.78 29.61 26.32
C VAL A 565 -40.80 30.58 26.94
N GLU A 566 -40.40 31.45 27.87
CA GLU A 566 -41.31 32.45 28.44
C GLU A 566 -41.84 33.42 27.38
N LYS A 567 -40.99 33.89 26.45
CA LYS A 567 -41.40 34.77 25.37
C LYS A 567 -42.26 34.06 24.31
N ALA A 568 -41.90 32.84 23.89
CA ALA A 568 -42.68 32.09 22.91
C ALA A 568 -44.07 31.72 23.43
N VAL A 569 -44.22 31.42 24.72
CA VAL A 569 -45.52 31.18 25.36
C VAL A 569 -46.37 32.46 25.41
N ALA A 570 -45.76 33.63 25.62
CA ALA A 570 -46.46 34.91 25.56
C ALA A 570 -46.86 35.29 24.12
N ASP A 571 -45.90 35.29 23.19
CA ASP A 571 -46.11 35.64 21.78
C ASP A 571 -47.12 34.69 21.11
N ALA A 572 -47.09 33.38 21.42
CA ALA A 572 -48.07 32.42 20.90
C ALA A 572 -49.48 32.62 21.49
N LYS A 573 -49.58 33.06 22.75
CA LYS A 573 -50.86 33.37 23.39
C LYS A 573 -51.49 34.63 22.78
N ASP A 574 -50.71 35.69 22.64
CA ASP A 574 -51.17 36.96 22.07
C ASP A 574 -51.51 36.81 20.57
N ALA A 575 -50.74 36.00 19.83
CA ALA A 575 -51.05 35.64 18.44
C ALA A 575 -52.34 34.80 18.32
N ALA A 576 -52.59 33.86 19.25
CA ALA A 576 -53.83 33.06 19.25
C ALA A 576 -55.08 33.90 19.58
N GLU A 577 -54.98 34.84 20.55
CA GLU A 577 -56.07 35.77 20.86
C GLU A 577 -56.35 36.73 19.69
N LEU A 578 -55.32 37.22 19.01
CA LEU A 578 -55.46 38.07 17.82
C LEU A 578 -56.07 37.31 16.63
N ALA A 579 -55.57 36.11 16.33
CA ALA A 579 -56.06 35.28 15.23
C ALA A 579 -57.51 34.82 15.45
N LEU A 580 -57.93 34.60 16.70
CA LEU A 580 -59.34 34.34 17.03
C LEU A 580 -60.22 35.57 16.70
N ALA A 581 -59.83 36.76 17.14
CA ALA A 581 -60.58 37.98 16.89
C ALA A 581 -60.67 38.34 15.38
N GLU A 582 -59.61 38.06 14.60
CA GLU A 582 -59.62 38.23 13.15
C GLU A 582 -60.47 37.17 12.44
N ALA A 583 -60.41 35.91 12.87
CA ALA A 583 -61.27 34.84 12.36
C ALA A 583 -62.76 35.13 12.63
N GLN A 584 -63.11 35.57 13.85
CA GLN A 584 -64.48 35.97 14.20
C GLN A 584 -64.99 37.08 13.27
N LYS A 585 -64.21 38.14 13.10
CA LYS A 585 -64.57 39.26 12.23
C LYS A 585 -64.70 38.86 10.75
N ALA A 586 -63.87 37.93 10.28
CA ALA A 586 -63.96 37.39 8.92
C ALA A 586 -65.20 36.48 8.75
N ALA A 587 -65.53 35.70 9.78
CA ALA A 587 -66.73 34.87 9.83
C ALA A 587 -68.00 35.73 9.84
N ASP A 588 -68.09 36.76 10.70
CA ASP A 588 -69.20 37.73 10.72
C ASP A 588 -69.42 38.34 9.33
N THR A 589 -68.33 38.78 8.68
CA THR A 589 -68.40 39.35 7.32
C THR A 589 -68.90 38.32 6.31
N THR A 590 -68.42 37.08 6.39
CA THR A 590 -68.81 35.99 5.48
C THR A 590 -70.28 35.62 5.65
N ILE A 591 -70.74 35.50 6.90
CA ILE A 591 -72.11 35.12 7.28
C ILE A 591 -73.11 36.22 6.94
N ALA A 592 -72.74 37.49 7.14
CA ALA A 592 -73.56 38.65 6.76
C ALA A 592 -73.84 38.73 5.25
N ASP A 593 -72.92 38.25 4.41
CA ASP A 593 -73.10 38.19 2.95
C ASP A 593 -73.94 36.98 2.47
N LEU A 594 -74.36 36.07 3.36
CA LEU A 594 -75.15 34.87 3.02
C LEU A 594 -76.63 35.20 2.79
N THR A 595 -76.94 35.66 1.58
CA THR A 595 -78.29 36.07 1.12
C THR A 595 -79.42 35.02 1.20
N TYR A 596 -79.15 33.80 1.67
CA TYR A 596 -80.12 32.71 1.81
C TYR A 596 -80.57 32.43 3.25
N LEU A 597 -79.88 32.98 4.26
CA LEU A 597 -80.29 32.88 5.67
C LEU A 597 -81.39 33.91 5.97
N SER A 598 -82.32 33.59 6.87
CA SER A 598 -83.26 34.60 7.40
C SER A 598 -82.56 35.52 8.41
N ALA A 599 -83.15 36.68 8.68
CA ALA A 599 -82.57 37.65 9.63
C ALA A 599 -82.39 37.08 11.05
N ASP A 600 -83.29 36.18 11.47
CA ASP A 600 -83.20 35.52 12.78
C ASP A 600 -82.07 34.48 12.79
N GLU A 601 -81.93 33.67 11.73
CA GLU A 601 -80.84 32.68 11.57
C GLU A 601 -79.46 33.36 11.46
N LEU A 602 -79.38 34.47 10.72
CA LEU A 602 -78.15 35.25 10.54
C LEU A 602 -77.70 35.87 11.87
N THR A 603 -78.64 36.38 12.69
CA THR A 603 -78.34 36.86 14.05
C THR A 603 -77.89 35.72 14.97
N ASP A 604 -78.51 34.54 14.90
CA ASP A 604 -78.08 33.37 15.67
C ASP A 604 -76.67 32.90 15.27
N PHE A 605 -76.29 32.99 13.99
CA PHE A 605 -74.93 32.66 13.54
C PHE A 605 -73.88 33.72 13.90
N GLU A 606 -74.17 35.03 13.76
CA GLU A 606 -73.31 36.12 14.27
C GLU A 606 -73.06 35.99 15.79
N GLN A 607 -74.08 35.61 16.56
CA GLN A 607 -73.93 35.35 18.00
C GLN A 607 -73.07 34.11 18.27
N GLN A 608 -73.22 33.03 17.49
CA GLN A 608 -72.36 31.85 17.60
C GLN A 608 -70.90 32.12 17.23
N VAL A 609 -70.62 32.99 16.26
CA VAL A 609 -69.26 33.48 15.98
C VAL A 609 -68.71 34.29 17.16
N THR A 610 -69.53 35.17 17.75
CA THR A 610 -69.14 35.98 18.92
C THR A 610 -68.83 35.12 20.15
N ASP A 611 -69.61 34.06 20.39
CA ASP A 611 -69.45 33.14 21.52
C ASP A 611 -68.38 32.04 21.29
N ALA A 612 -67.90 31.88 20.05
CA ALA A 612 -66.88 30.90 19.69
C ALA A 612 -65.53 31.21 20.36
N THR A 613 -65.08 30.32 21.25
CA THR A 613 -63.84 30.51 22.02
C THR A 613 -62.57 30.02 21.32
N THR A 614 -62.69 29.38 20.16
CA THR A 614 -61.57 28.89 19.34
C THR A 614 -61.80 29.14 17.85
N ILE A 615 -60.71 29.23 17.07
CA ILE A 615 -60.78 29.42 15.62
C ILE A 615 -61.48 28.22 14.94
N THR A 616 -61.37 27.03 15.52
CA THR A 616 -62.09 25.83 15.07
C THR A 616 -63.59 25.99 15.23
N ASP A 617 -64.07 26.50 16.38
CA ASP A 617 -65.49 26.78 16.60
C ASP A 617 -65.99 27.84 15.59
N VAL A 618 -65.23 28.93 15.38
CA VAL A 618 -65.55 29.96 14.36
C VAL A 618 -65.63 29.35 12.96
N THR A 619 -64.67 28.51 12.58
CA THR A 619 -64.62 27.86 11.27
C THR A 619 -65.76 26.87 11.09
N GLN A 620 -66.12 26.15 12.16
CA GLN A 620 -67.29 25.27 12.17
C GLN A 620 -68.59 26.06 12.00
N VAL A 621 -68.76 27.20 12.68
CA VAL A 621 -69.93 28.08 12.51
C VAL A 621 -70.03 28.61 11.08
N VAL A 622 -68.91 29.01 10.45
CA VAL A 622 -68.89 29.38 9.03
C VAL A 622 -69.21 28.19 8.12
N THR A 623 -68.72 27.00 8.41
CA THR A 623 -68.95 25.78 7.62
C THR A 623 -70.40 25.29 7.74
N GLU A 624 -71.01 25.42 8.92
CA GLU A 624 -72.44 25.14 9.14
C GLU A 624 -73.35 26.19 8.47
N ALA A 625 -72.86 27.42 8.32
CA ALA A 625 -73.53 28.47 7.55
C ALA A 625 -73.33 28.34 6.02
N THR A 626 -72.24 27.75 5.54
CA THR A 626 -71.83 27.77 4.11
C THR A 626 -71.92 26.39 3.43
N PRO A 627 -72.70 26.20 2.35
CA PRO A 627 -72.76 24.92 1.65
C PRO A 627 -71.48 24.64 0.83
N ASP A 628 -71.00 23.39 0.94
CA ASP A 628 -69.67 22.92 0.52
C ASP A 628 -69.46 22.83 -1.01
N THR A 629 -68.41 23.51 -1.50
CA THR A 629 -67.81 23.31 -2.83
C THR A 629 -66.29 23.58 -2.82
N ASP A 630 -65.53 22.55 -3.23
CA ASP A 630 -64.14 22.51 -3.72
C ASP A 630 -62.94 22.39 -2.76
N LYS A 631 -62.09 21.40 -3.08
CA LYS A 631 -60.79 21.07 -2.48
C LYS A 631 -59.88 20.42 -3.55
N SER A 632 -58.77 21.06 -3.94
CA SER A 632 -57.56 20.49 -4.61
C SER A 632 -56.74 21.60 -5.30
N THR A 633 -55.40 21.44 -5.44
CA THR A 633 -54.67 21.60 -6.75
C THR A 633 -53.13 21.55 -6.71
N ALA A 634 -52.43 21.82 -5.60
CA ALA A 634 -50.97 22.08 -5.66
C ALA A 634 -50.02 20.92 -5.27
N THR A 635 -50.37 20.07 -4.32
CA THR A 635 -49.58 18.84 -3.98
C THR A 635 -50.01 17.64 -4.84
N GLN A 636 -51.25 17.67 -5.32
CA GLN A 636 -51.85 16.63 -6.15
C GLN A 636 -51.05 16.38 -7.44
N THR A 637 -50.42 17.42 -8.02
CA THR A 637 -49.75 17.34 -9.33
C THR A 637 -48.37 16.69 -9.34
N ILE A 638 -47.77 16.43 -8.17
CA ILE A 638 -46.50 15.68 -8.06
C ILE A 638 -46.81 14.20 -7.76
N ASP A 639 -47.78 13.93 -6.88
CA ASP A 639 -48.22 12.57 -6.56
C ASP A 639 -49.01 11.91 -7.72
N ASP A 640 -49.71 12.69 -8.55
CA ASP A 640 -50.44 12.20 -9.74
C ASP A 640 -49.53 11.98 -10.97
N ALA A 641 -48.20 12.18 -10.87
CA ALA A 641 -47.27 12.00 -11.98
C ALA A 641 -47.05 10.51 -12.31
N THR A 642 -47.73 10.04 -13.36
CA THR A 642 -47.77 8.61 -13.76
C THR A 642 -46.78 8.25 -14.89
N THR A 643 -46.07 9.21 -15.48
CA THR A 643 -45.07 8.95 -16.54
C THR A 643 -43.79 9.76 -16.37
N ILE A 644 -42.66 9.23 -16.87
CA ILE A 644 -41.34 9.88 -16.79
C ILE A 644 -41.34 11.25 -17.49
N ALA A 645 -42.06 11.38 -18.62
CA ALA A 645 -42.14 12.63 -19.38
C ALA A 645 -42.86 13.77 -18.62
N ASP A 646 -43.72 13.46 -17.65
CA ASP A 646 -44.36 14.50 -16.82
C ASP A 646 -43.36 15.11 -15.82
N VAL A 647 -42.40 14.30 -15.33
CA VAL A 647 -41.37 14.72 -14.37
C VAL A 647 -40.34 15.63 -15.04
N ASP A 648 -39.83 15.27 -16.23
CA ASP A 648 -38.83 16.05 -16.97
C ASP A 648 -39.29 17.49 -17.29
N ASN A 649 -40.57 17.66 -17.64
CA ASN A 649 -41.12 18.97 -17.95
C ASN A 649 -41.23 19.89 -16.72
N ILE A 650 -41.48 19.33 -15.53
CA ILE A 650 -41.59 20.10 -14.27
C ILE A 650 -40.23 20.69 -13.85
N VAL A 651 -39.14 19.93 -14.04
CA VAL A 651 -37.76 20.38 -13.72
C VAL A 651 -37.28 21.49 -14.66
N ALA A 652 -37.67 21.44 -15.93
CA ALA A 652 -37.33 22.47 -16.92
C ALA A 652 -37.98 23.84 -16.59
N ASP A 653 -39.27 23.86 -16.23
CA ASP A 653 -40.01 25.09 -15.93
C ASP A 653 -39.57 25.76 -14.61
N ALA A 654 -39.12 24.98 -13.62
CA ALA A 654 -38.55 25.49 -12.37
C ALA A 654 -37.24 26.26 -12.62
N THR A 655 -36.39 25.75 -13.51
CA THR A 655 -35.05 26.28 -13.79
C THR A 655 -35.09 27.63 -14.54
N ALA A 656 -36.08 27.84 -15.41
CA ALA A 656 -36.21 29.06 -16.22
C ALA A 656 -36.66 30.32 -15.43
N ASN A 657 -37.39 30.15 -14.32
CA ASN A 657 -37.97 31.29 -13.57
C ASN A 657 -36.96 32.03 -12.67
N ASN A 658 -35.86 31.39 -12.26
CA ASN A 658 -34.91 31.99 -11.31
C ASN A 658 -34.07 33.13 -11.94
N LEU A 659 -33.72 33.03 -13.23
CA LEU A 659 -32.87 34.01 -13.91
C LEU A 659 -33.60 35.32 -14.29
N THR A 660 -34.93 35.31 -14.38
CA THR A 660 -35.73 36.46 -14.85
C THR A 660 -35.90 37.55 -13.77
N ASN A 661 -35.98 37.17 -12.50
CA ASN A 661 -36.24 38.10 -11.40
C ASN A 661 -35.02 38.97 -11.01
N ALA A 662 -33.80 38.52 -11.26
CA ALA A 662 -32.57 39.25 -10.91
C ALA A 662 -32.31 40.52 -11.75
N LYS A 663 -32.82 40.60 -12.99
CA LYS A 663 -32.56 41.74 -13.91
C LYS A 663 -33.52 42.92 -13.77
N ALA A 664 -34.68 42.74 -13.12
CA ALA A 664 -35.69 43.79 -13.01
C ALA A 664 -35.34 44.92 -12.01
N SER A 665 -34.43 44.67 -11.07
CA SER A 665 -34.15 45.61 -9.96
C SER A 665 -33.12 46.72 -10.28
N ALA A 666 -32.31 46.58 -11.34
CA ALA A 666 -31.16 47.48 -11.57
C ALA A 666 -31.46 48.71 -12.45
N THR A 667 -32.59 48.73 -13.17
CA THR A 667 -32.85 49.75 -14.21
C THR A 667 -33.55 51.02 -13.68
N ASN A 668 -33.97 51.06 -12.41
CA ASN A 668 -34.91 52.07 -11.91
C ASN A 668 -34.29 53.29 -11.19
N GLU A 669 -32.96 53.33 -10.97
CA GLU A 669 -32.32 54.42 -10.21
C GLU A 669 -31.55 55.47 -11.03
N ILE A 670 -31.12 55.16 -12.26
CA ILE A 670 -30.16 55.99 -13.02
C ILE A 670 -30.79 57.28 -13.62
N GLY A 671 -32.10 57.45 -13.59
CA GLY A 671 -32.83 58.53 -14.29
C GLY A 671 -32.92 59.91 -13.61
N LYS A 672 -32.11 60.24 -12.59
CA LYS A 672 -32.45 61.32 -11.62
C LYS A 672 -31.59 62.61 -11.59
N LEU A 673 -30.55 62.82 -12.40
CA LEU A 673 -29.62 63.98 -12.22
C LEU A 673 -29.24 64.72 -13.53
N ALA A 674 -29.37 66.07 -13.54
CA ALA A 674 -29.00 66.98 -14.64
C ALA A 674 -28.85 68.46 -14.18
N ASN A 675 -28.36 69.36 -15.09
CA ASN A 675 -28.20 70.84 -15.00
C ASN A 675 -26.85 71.38 -14.44
N LEU A 676 -26.29 72.56 -14.81
CA LEU A 676 -26.76 73.76 -15.55
C LEU A 676 -25.58 74.54 -16.25
N SER A 677 -25.81 75.72 -16.85
CA SER A 677 -25.00 76.34 -17.94
C SER A 677 -24.22 77.66 -17.66
N GLU A 678 -23.54 78.15 -18.70
CA GLU A 678 -22.60 79.29 -18.83
C GLU A 678 -23.15 80.73 -18.61
N GLY A 679 -22.24 81.71 -18.43
CA GLY A 679 -22.52 83.15 -18.55
C GLY A 679 -21.28 84.09 -18.54
N ASP A 680 -21.30 85.08 -19.44
CA ASP A 680 -20.63 86.41 -19.44
C ASP A 680 -19.15 86.62 -19.88
N GLN A 681 -18.95 87.40 -20.98
CA GLN A 681 -17.70 88.09 -21.38
C GLN A 681 -17.94 89.39 -22.20
N THR A 682 -17.14 90.44 -21.95
CA THR A 682 -16.77 91.60 -22.84
C THR A 682 -15.48 92.26 -22.27
N THR A 683 -14.68 93.17 -22.88
CA THR A 683 -14.60 93.84 -24.21
C THR A 683 -13.09 94.04 -24.59
N TYR A 684 -12.73 94.15 -25.87
CA TYR A 684 -11.38 93.81 -26.36
C TYR A 684 -10.28 94.91 -26.53
N THR A 685 -10.59 96.22 -26.58
CA THR A 685 -9.62 97.21 -27.12
C THR A 685 -8.62 97.81 -26.11
N GLU A 686 -8.90 97.78 -24.80
CA GLU A 686 -7.91 98.14 -23.76
C GLU A 686 -6.92 97.02 -23.45
N GLN A 687 -7.21 95.80 -23.91
CA GLN A 687 -6.44 94.60 -23.66
C GLN A 687 -5.18 94.54 -24.54
N ALA A 688 -5.29 94.94 -25.81
CA ALA A 688 -4.21 94.92 -26.81
C ALA A 688 -2.96 95.71 -26.38
N ASN A 689 -3.12 96.97 -25.94
CA ASN A 689 -1.97 97.80 -25.55
C ASN A 689 -1.27 97.35 -24.26
N LYS A 690 -1.93 96.56 -23.40
CA LYS A 690 -1.28 95.92 -22.24
C LYS A 690 -0.47 94.70 -22.66
N ALA A 691 -1.00 93.90 -23.60
CA ALA A 691 -0.35 92.70 -24.09
C ALA A 691 1.05 93.01 -24.67
N THR A 692 1.19 94.04 -25.52
CA THR A 692 2.47 94.31 -26.21
C THR A 692 3.62 94.66 -25.25
N ILE A 693 3.31 95.36 -24.15
CA ILE A 693 4.29 95.70 -23.10
C ILE A 693 4.64 94.45 -22.27
N TRP A 694 3.63 93.66 -21.89
CA TRP A 694 3.84 92.39 -21.18
C TRP A 694 4.73 91.44 -22.00
N ALA A 695 4.41 91.25 -23.28
CA ALA A 695 5.14 90.36 -24.18
C ALA A 695 6.62 90.71 -24.34
N THR A 696 6.94 92.02 -24.39
CA THR A 696 8.33 92.49 -24.46
C THR A 696 9.13 92.06 -23.24
N ASN A 697 8.52 92.13 -22.04
CA ASN A 697 9.17 91.72 -20.79
C ASN A 697 9.29 90.20 -20.68
N GLU A 698 8.26 89.45 -21.05
CA GLU A 698 8.28 87.97 -20.99
C GLU A 698 9.37 87.38 -21.87
N ILE A 699 9.50 87.82 -23.12
CA ILE A 699 10.50 87.30 -24.06
C ILE A 699 11.92 87.66 -23.59
N SER A 700 12.09 88.84 -22.96
CA SER A 700 13.37 89.27 -22.38
C SER A 700 13.77 88.49 -21.12
N ALA A 701 12.88 87.66 -20.56
CA ALA A 701 13.12 86.88 -19.34
C ALA A 701 13.31 85.37 -19.60
N LEU A 702 13.36 84.96 -20.87
CA LEU A 702 13.57 83.58 -21.31
C LEU A 702 15.07 83.24 -21.25
N ASN A 703 15.46 82.38 -20.31
CA ASN A 703 16.87 82.25 -19.89
C ASN A 703 17.70 81.26 -20.72
N ASN A 704 17.06 80.44 -21.55
CA ASN A 704 17.69 79.38 -22.34
C ASN A 704 17.90 79.84 -23.80
N LEU A 705 17.09 80.79 -24.28
CA LEU A 705 17.39 81.56 -25.49
C LEU A 705 18.57 82.51 -25.30
N ASP A 706 19.43 82.60 -26.31
CA ASP A 706 20.43 83.68 -26.37
C ASP A 706 19.78 85.04 -26.68
N THR A 707 20.56 86.11 -26.44
CA THR A 707 20.10 87.49 -26.61
C THR A 707 19.67 87.82 -28.05
N ASP A 708 20.28 87.17 -29.07
CA ASP A 708 19.96 87.44 -30.47
C ASP A 708 18.63 86.76 -30.85
N ALA A 709 18.38 85.56 -30.34
CA ALA A 709 17.11 84.85 -30.47
C ALA A 709 15.96 85.59 -29.77
N GLN A 710 16.14 86.06 -28.53
CA GLN A 710 15.14 86.87 -27.80
C GLN A 710 14.75 88.12 -28.60
N GLN A 711 15.74 88.88 -29.12
CA GLN A 711 15.49 90.12 -29.86
C GLN A 711 14.80 89.88 -31.21
N SER A 712 15.05 88.74 -31.86
CA SER A 712 14.33 88.31 -33.07
C SER A 712 12.82 88.24 -32.84
N PHE A 713 12.37 87.74 -31.69
CA PHE A 713 10.94 87.69 -31.34
C PHE A 713 10.39 89.06 -30.91
N ILE A 714 11.11 89.81 -30.05
CA ILE A 714 10.68 91.14 -29.58
C ILE A 714 10.44 92.10 -30.75
N SER A 715 11.28 92.05 -31.80
CA SER A 715 11.17 92.91 -32.98
C SER A 715 9.83 92.79 -33.74
N LYS A 716 9.08 91.70 -33.56
CA LYS A 716 7.79 91.43 -34.24
C LYS A 716 6.58 92.00 -33.49
N LEU A 717 6.72 92.33 -32.21
CA LEU A 717 5.62 92.78 -31.35
C LEU A 717 4.94 94.10 -31.77
N PRO A 718 5.64 95.12 -32.31
CA PRO A 718 5.00 96.39 -32.69
C PRO A 718 4.02 96.28 -33.87
N ASP A 719 4.17 95.25 -34.72
CA ASP A 719 3.35 95.02 -35.92
C ASP A 719 2.12 94.14 -35.62
N ALA A 720 1.91 93.73 -34.36
CA ALA A 720 0.81 92.85 -33.95
C ALA A 720 -0.47 93.64 -33.62
N GLU A 721 -1.49 93.54 -34.48
CA GLU A 721 -2.76 94.28 -34.33
C GLU A 721 -3.72 93.74 -33.24
N THR A 722 -3.43 92.60 -32.60
CA THR A 722 -4.32 91.99 -31.59
C THR A 722 -3.55 91.41 -30.40
N VAL A 723 -4.23 91.24 -29.26
CA VAL A 723 -3.70 90.50 -28.09
C VAL A 723 -3.21 89.11 -28.51
N ALA A 724 -4.00 88.38 -29.30
CA ALA A 724 -3.69 87.00 -29.69
C ALA A 724 -2.41 86.91 -30.54
N THR A 725 -2.16 87.87 -31.45
CA THR A 725 -0.90 87.90 -32.21
C THR A 725 0.30 88.25 -31.33
N VAL A 726 0.11 89.11 -30.32
CA VAL A 726 1.14 89.41 -29.34
C VAL A 726 1.46 88.20 -28.45
N GLU A 727 0.42 87.52 -27.93
CA GLU A 727 0.55 86.31 -27.11
C GLU A 727 1.20 85.17 -27.92
N GLN A 728 0.87 85.02 -29.21
CA GLN A 728 1.50 84.02 -30.07
C GLN A 728 3.00 84.26 -30.23
N ILE A 729 3.46 85.51 -30.37
CA ILE A 729 4.91 85.81 -30.47
C ILE A 729 5.65 85.45 -29.17
N VAL A 730 5.00 85.61 -28.01
CA VAL A 730 5.54 85.15 -26.71
C VAL A 730 5.53 83.63 -26.61
N ALA A 731 4.47 82.98 -27.08
CA ALA A 731 4.35 81.52 -27.09
C ALA A 731 5.43 80.88 -27.99
N ASP A 732 5.63 81.40 -29.19
CA ASP A 732 6.68 80.95 -30.11
C ASP A 732 8.08 81.10 -29.50
N ALA A 733 8.33 82.21 -28.81
CA ALA A 733 9.59 82.45 -28.09
C ALA A 733 9.76 81.47 -26.91
N LYS A 734 8.71 81.22 -26.13
CA LYS A 734 8.73 80.25 -25.02
C LYS A 734 8.95 78.82 -25.51
N VAL A 735 8.36 78.43 -26.63
CA VAL A 735 8.60 77.12 -27.27
C VAL A 735 10.05 76.99 -27.73
N ALA A 736 10.65 78.05 -28.25
CA ALA A 736 12.07 78.05 -28.61
C ALA A 736 13.00 77.99 -27.37
N ASP A 737 12.64 78.64 -26.26
CA ASP A 737 13.34 78.55 -24.97
C ASP A 737 13.28 77.13 -24.37
N GLU A 738 12.09 76.53 -24.38
CA GLU A 738 11.85 75.15 -23.96
C GLU A 738 12.65 74.15 -24.81
N SER A 739 12.71 74.35 -26.13
CA SER A 739 13.53 73.53 -27.04
C SER A 739 15.02 73.64 -26.73
N ALA A 740 15.53 74.85 -26.47
CA ALA A 740 16.93 75.07 -26.11
C ALA A 740 17.29 74.41 -24.77
N LEU A 741 16.36 74.41 -23.81
CA LEU A 741 16.50 73.68 -22.54
C LEU A 741 16.51 72.16 -22.76
N GLN A 742 15.63 71.63 -23.61
CA GLN A 742 15.56 70.19 -23.91
C GLN A 742 16.83 69.69 -24.62
N ASP A 743 17.38 70.45 -25.57
CA ASP A 743 18.65 70.10 -26.24
C ASP A 743 19.81 70.03 -25.23
N ALA A 744 19.91 71.00 -24.33
CA ALA A 744 20.92 71.02 -23.26
C ALA A 744 20.73 69.87 -22.24
N GLN A 745 19.48 69.51 -21.92
CA GLN A 745 19.17 68.35 -21.07
C GLN A 745 19.50 67.03 -21.75
N ALA A 746 19.33 66.90 -23.06
CA ALA A 746 19.67 65.69 -23.81
C ALA A 746 21.18 65.42 -23.82
N GLU A 747 22.01 66.44 -24.04
CA GLU A 747 23.48 66.33 -24.01
C GLU A 747 24.00 65.93 -22.60
N ALA A 748 23.42 66.51 -21.55
CA ALA A 748 23.70 66.11 -20.16
C ALA A 748 23.26 64.66 -19.87
N THR A 749 22.13 64.22 -20.43
CA THR A 749 21.58 62.87 -20.22
C THR A 749 22.47 61.78 -20.81
N GLU A 750 22.96 61.93 -22.05
CA GLU A 750 23.88 60.95 -22.65
C GLU A 750 25.23 60.88 -21.92
N THR A 751 25.73 62.02 -21.41
CA THR A 751 26.96 62.06 -20.60
C THR A 751 26.82 61.26 -19.28
N ILE A 752 25.64 61.30 -18.65
CA ILE A 752 25.34 60.51 -17.44
C ILE A 752 25.22 59.01 -17.76
N LYS A 753 24.72 58.67 -18.96
CA LYS A 753 24.53 57.29 -19.44
C LYS A 753 25.84 56.53 -19.56
N GLU A 754 26.88 57.12 -20.16
CA GLU A 754 28.21 56.48 -20.27
C GLU A 754 28.82 56.17 -18.89
N LEU A 755 28.74 57.11 -17.96
CA LEU A 755 29.22 56.94 -16.58
C LEU A 755 28.45 55.85 -15.81
N THR A 756 27.16 55.70 -16.08
CA THR A 756 26.32 54.65 -15.50
C THR A 756 26.71 53.27 -16.02
N TYR A 757 27.06 53.15 -17.30
CA TYR A 757 27.42 51.87 -17.93
C TYR A 757 28.69 51.24 -17.34
N LEU A 758 29.73 52.06 -17.08
CA LEU A 758 31.00 51.58 -16.50
C LEU A 758 30.89 51.15 -15.04
N LEU A 759 29.98 51.76 -14.26
CA LEU A 759 29.68 51.34 -12.89
C LEU A 759 28.82 50.07 -12.87
N ALA A 760 27.93 49.90 -13.86
CA ALA A 760 27.15 48.69 -14.01
C ALA A 760 28.03 47.46 -14.30
N ASP A 761 28.93 47.52 -15.29
CA ASP A 761 29.77 46.38 -15.70
C ASP A 761 30.60 45.78 -14.56
N ALA A 762 31.22 46.63 -13.72
CA ALA A 762 32.02 46.16 -12.58
C ALA A 762 31.15 45.54 -11.47
N ASN A 763 29.98 46.12 -11.20
CA ASN A 763 29.06 45.62 -10.19
C ASN A 763 28.35 44.33 -10.66
N VAL A 764 28.11 44.17 -11.97
CA VAL A 764 27.54 42.96 -12.58
C VAL A 764 28.50 41.78 -12.47
N ALA A 765 29.82 41.98 -12.56
CA ALA A 765 30.79 40.89 -12.43
C ALA A 765 30.81 40.28 -11.02
N ASP A 766 30.84 41.12 -9.97
CA ASP A 766 30.81 40.63 -8.58
C ASP A 766 29.43 40.03 -8.21
N LEU A 767 28.33 40.60 -8.74
CA LEU A 767 26.99 40.02 -8.60
C LEU A 767 26.85 38.67 -9.31
N ALA A 768 27.50 38.45 -10.45
CA ALA A 768 27.49 37.17 -11.15
C ALA A 768 28.21 36.08 -10.35
N VAL A 769 29.37 36.39 -9.76
CA VAL A 769 30.09 35.44 -8.89
C VAL A 769 29.30 35.09 -7.62
N LEU A 770 28.56 36.05 -7.06
CA LEU A 770 27.66 35.77 -5.94
C LEU A 770 26.48 34.88 -6.38
N ALA A 771 25.86 35.17 -7.52
CA ALA A 771 24.75 34.37 -8.06
C ALA A 771 25.19 32.93 -8.37
N ASP A 772 26.33 32.73 -9.05
CA ASP A 772 26.88 31.40 -9.33
C ASP A 772 27.11 30.60 -8.02
N ALA A 773 27.61 31.26 -6.97
CA ALA A 773 27.81 30.64 -5.65
C ALA A 773 26.49 30.35 -4.92
N GLN A 774 25.47 31.20 -5.06
CA GLN A 774 24.13 30.97 -4.51
C GLN A 774 23.44 29.79 -5.20
N ASP A 775 23.55 29.67 -6.53
CA ASP A 775 23.00 28.55 -7.30
C ASP A 775 23.70 27.22 -6.96
N GLU A 776 25.03 27.20 -6.84
CA GLU A 776 25.78 26.01 -6.41
C GLU A 776 25.46 25.60 -4.96
N ALA A 777 25.26 26.58 -4.07
CA ALA A 777 24.85 26.36 -2.69
C ALA A 777 23.42 25.80 -2.59
N LYS A 778 22.47 26.36 -3.35
CA LYS A 778 21.09 25.88 -3.45
C LYS A 778 21.05 24.43 -3.91
N ALA A 779 21.75 24.11 -5.02
CA ALA A 779 21.88 22.74 -5.51
C ALA A 779 22.59 21.79 -4.52
N THR A 780 23.46 22.31 -3.65
CA THR A 780 24.07 21.53 -2.56
C THR A 780 23.06 21.21 -1.46
N VAL A 781 22.20 22.15 -1.07
CA VAL A 781 21.15 21.97 -0.06
C VAL A 781 20.04 21.04 -0.57
N ASP A 782 19.60 21.21 -1.82
CA ASP A 782 18.66 20.30 -2.49
C ASP A 782 19.08 18.83 -2.39
N ALA A 783 20.40 18.58 -2.54
CA ALA A 783 21.01 17.25 -2.55
C ALA A 783 21.26 16.62 -1.16
N LEU A 784 21.04 17.37 -0.07
CA LEU A 784 21.04 16.81 1.29
C LEU A 784 19.84 15.86 1.45
N THR A 785 19.98 14.76 2.18
CA THR A 785 19.05 13.62 2.08
C THR A 785 18.03 13.59 3.21
N TYR A 786 18.39 14.08 4.39
CA TYR A 786 17.63 13.95 5.63
C TYR A 786 16.92 15.25 6.01
N LEU A 787 17.44 16.42 5.61
CA LEU A 787 16.73 17.69 5.73
C LEU A 787 15.31 17.62 5.15
N SER A 788 14.33 18.12 5.90
CA SER A 788 12.95 18.25 5.44
C SER A 788 12.81 19.26 4.29
N SER A 789 11.65 19.26 3.63
CA SER A 789 11.35 20.21 2.54
C SER A 789 11.31 21.67 3.04
N ASP A 790 10.92 21.90 4.28
CA ASP A 790 10.82 23.23 4.87
C ASP A 790 12.18 23.76 5.34
N GLU A 791 13.04 22.91 5.92
CA GLU A 791 14.42 23.27 6.27
C GLU A 791 15.26 23.57 5.04
N LYS A 792 15.13 22.75 3.98
CA LYS A 792 15.72 23.08 2.68
C LYS A 792 15.23 24.44 2.21
N THR A 793 13.91 24.67 2.21
CA THR A 793 13.32 25.96 1.81
C THR A 793 13.88 27.13 2.63
N ASP A 794 14.08 26.99 3.95
CA ASP A 794 14.67 28.05 4.76
C ASP A 794 16.16 28.27 4.46
N PHE A 795 16.99 27.22 4.41
CA PHE A 795 18.40 27.36 4.04
C PHE A 795 18.58 27.97 2.64
N GLU A 796 17.73 27.62 1.69
CA GLU A 796 17.69 28.22 0.36
C GLU A 796 17.28 29.70 0.39
N ASN A 797 16.30 30.07 1.22
CA ASN A 797 15.93 31.46 1.45
C ASN A 797 17.08 32.25 2.11
N GLN A 798 17.80 31.65 3.06
CA GLN A 798 19.00 32.25 3.65
C GLN A 798 20.10 32.44 2.59
N ILE A 799 20.36 31.44 1.74
CA ILE A 799 21.31 31.51 0.62
C ILE A 799 20.92 32.63 -0.34
N ALA A 800 19.64 32.73 -0.75
CA ALA A 800 19.15 33.77 -1.64
C ALA A 800 19.29 35.19 -1.05
N ASN A 801 19.24 35.33 0.29
CA ASN A 801 19.42 36.59 1.00
C ASN A 801 20.88 36.90 1.37
N ALA A 802 21.81 35.96 1.19
CA ALA A 802 23.23 36.12 1.46
C ALA A 802 23.86 37.21 0.58
N LYS A 803 24.74 38.04 1.16
CA LYS A 803 25.32 39.21 0.48
C LYS A 803 26.77 39.01 0.06
N THR A 804 27.40 37.93 0.51
CA THR A 804 28.78 37.58 0.18
C THR A 804 28.90 36.06 0.03
N VAL A 805 29.88 35.62 -0.77
CA VAL A 805 30.21 34.19 -0.95
C VAL A 805 30.61 33.52 0.39
N THR A 806 31.17 34.30 1.33
CA THR A 806 31.48 33.81 2.68
C THR A 806 30.21 33.48 3.48
N ASP A 807 29.17 34.31 3.38
CA ASP A 807 27.90 34.06 4.06
C ASP A 807 27.22 32.81 3.46
N VAL A 808 27.22 32.69 2.13
CA VAL A 808 26.73 31.49 1.41
C VAL A 808 27.44 30.23 1.89
N ALA A 809 28.78 30.24 1.96
CA ALA A 809 29.57 29.10 2.42
C ALA A 809 29.29 28.73 3.90
N ALA A 810 29.00 29.71 4.75
CA ALA A 810 28.62 29.47 6.14
C ALA A 810 27.24 28.79 6.24
N ILE A 811 26.26 29.23 5.43
CA ILE A 811 24.92 28.63 5.40
C ILE A 811 24.97 27.19 4.86
N VAL A 812 25.76 26.91 3.82
CA VAL A 812 25.97 25.53 3.32
C VAL A 812 26.62 24.63 4.38
N ALA A 813 27.51 25.16 5.23
CA ALA A 813 28.08 24.41 6.33
C ALA A 813 27.06 24.13 7.45
N GLN A 814 26.13 25.07 7.71
CA GLN A 814 25.01 24.86 8.65
C GLN A 814 24.06 23.78 8.13
N ALA A 815 23.62 23.87 6.87
CA ALA A 815 22.72 22.89 6.26
C ALA A 815 23.31 21.46 6.26
N LYS A 816 24.62 21.32 5.97
CA LYS A 816 25.31 20.02 6.04
C LYS A 816 25.41 19.44 7.45
N ASN A 817 25.43 20.28 8.47
CA ASN A 817 25.46 19.81 9.85
C ASN A 817 24.05 19.41 10.33
N ALA A 818 23.02 20.16 9.93
CA ALA A 818 21.62 19.81 10.17
C ALA A 818 21.25 18.46 9.51
N ASP A 819 21.61 18.23 8.23
CA ASP A 819 21.43 16.94 7.54
C ASP A 819 22.05 15.74 8.31
N VAL A 820 23.17 15.97 9.01
CA VAL A 820 23.84 14.96 9.85
C VAL A 820 23.20 14.81 11.22
N ALA A 821 22.52 15.83 11.73
CA ALA A 821 21.71 15.75 12.95
C ALA A 821 20.42 14.96 12.69
N ASP A 822 19.73 15.26 11.59
CA ASP A 822 18.49 14.59 11.19
C ASP A 822 18.72 13.12 10.86
N ALA A 823 19.81 12.81 10.14
CA ALA A 823 20.23 11.43 9.89
C ALA A 823 20.36 10.63 11.20
N ARG A 824 20.97 11.23 12.24
CA ARG A 824 21.13 10.59 13.55
C ARG A 824 19.83 10.52 14.34
N GLN A 825 18.97 11.54 14.24
CA GLN A 825 17.66 11.50 14.90
C GLN A 825 16.80 10.37 14.30
N GLN A 826 16.83 10.22 12.97
CA GLN A 826 16.25 9.09 12.27
C GLN A 826 16.92 7.75 12.64
N ASP A 827 18.24 7.69 12.85
CA ASP A 827 18.91 6.47 13.35
C ASP A 827 18.48 6.12 14.79
N ILE A 828 18.21 7.09 15.66
CA ILE A 828 17.67 6.87 17.02
C ILE A 828 16.23 6.35 16.94
N GLU A 829 15.38 6.97 16.14
CA GLU A 829 13.97 6.60 15.97
C GLU A 829 13.81 5.21 15.34
N ASN A 830 14.67 4.87 14.37
CA ASN A 830 14.70 3.55 13.74
C ASN A 830 15.35 2.46 14.61
N ALA A 831 16.01 2.80 15.72
CA ALA A 831 16.67 1.83 16.57
C ALA A 831 15.65 0.97 17.33
N THR A 832 15.47 -0.28 16.91
CA THR A 832 14.55 -1.24 17.54
C THR A 832 15.11 -1.91 18.80
N THR A 833 16.28 -1.47 19.29
CA THR A 833 16.94 -2.03 20.50
C THR A 833 17.76 -0.95 21.20
N VAL A 834 17.86 -1.05 22.53
CA VAL A 834 18.66 -0.12 23.36
C VAL A 834 20.12 -0.07 22.90
N THR A 835 20.68 -1.19 22.44
CA THR A 835 22.05 -1.25 21.91
C THR A 835 22.21 -0.45 20.61
N GLY A 836 21.21 -0.46 19.72
CA GLY A 836 21.21 0.40 18.54
C GLY A 836 21.24 1.88 18.92
N VAL A 837 20.49 2.26 19.95
CA VAL A 837 20.48 3.62 20.50
C VAL A 837 21.84 4.02 21.08
N ASP A 838 22.42 3.19 21.96
CA ASP A 838 23.74 3.42 22.58
C ASP A 838 24.87 3.55 21.54
N ASP A 839 24.80 2.78 20.43
CA ASP A 839 25.75 2.85 19.31
C ASP A 839 25.64 4.20 18.55
N VAL A 840 24.44 4.78 18.42
CA VAL A 840 24.26 6.12 17.83
C VAL A 840 24.82 7.21 18.74
N VAL A 841 24.57 7.15 20.05
CA VAL A 841 25.17 8.08 21.05
C VAL A 841 26.70 8.02 21.01
N THR A 842 27.26 6.81 20.89
CA THR A 842 28.71 6.59 20.78
C THR A 842 29.28 7.22 19.50
N GLN A 843 28.62 7.04 18.36
CA GLN A 843 29.04 7.64 17.07
C GLN A 843 28.89 9.17 17.05
N ALA A 844 27.82 9.70 17.63
CA ALA A 844 27.60 11.14 17.79
C ALA A 844 28.70 11.76 18.66
N THR A 845 29.05 11.12 19.78
CA THR A 845 30.14 11.54 20.68
C THR A 845 31.50 11.54 19.98
N ALA A 846 31.81 10.50 19.21
CA ALA A 846 33.03 10.42 18.42
C ALA A 846 33.10 11.53 17.34
N THR A 847 31.98 11.83 16.68
CA THR A 847 31.93 12.90 15.67
C THR A 847 32.03 14.29 16.30
N ASN A 848 31.38 14.54 17.45
CA ASN A 848 31.51 15.78 18.21
C ASN A 848 32.98 16.04 18.62
N PHE A 849 33.76 14.99 18.87
CA PHE A 849 35.19 15.09 19.15
C PHE A 849 36.04 15.45 17.91
N GLU A 850 35.77 14.87 16.73
CA GLU A 850 36.48 15.27 15.50
C GLU A 850 36.03 16.68 15.03
N ASN A 851 34.75 17.04 15.15
CA ASN A 851 34.24 18.39 14.89
C ASN A 851 34.94 19.45 15.77
N ALA A 852 35.26 19.11 17.03
CA ALA A 852 36.05 19.98 17.90
C ALA A 852 37.45 20.23 17.33
N LYS A 853 38.12 19.19 16.82
CA LYS A 853 39.46 19.31 16.20
C LYS A 853 39.42 20.17 14.95
N ASP A 854 38.45 19.97 14.06
CA ASP A 854 38.35 20.76 12.82
C ASP A 854 38.07 22.25 13.10
N LYS A 855 37.22 22.54 14.10
CA LYS A 855 37.03 23.90 14.61
C LYS A 855 38.33 24.48 15.17
N ALA A 856 39.08 23.73 15.96
CA ALA A 856 40.36 24.16 16.52
C ALA A 856 41.44 24.39 15.43
N ILE A 857 41.59 23.49 14.45
CA ILE A 857 42.49 23.65 13.29
C ILE A 857 42.15 24.93 12.53
N THR A 858 40.86 25.17 12.27
CA THR A 858 40.38 26.37 11.57
C THR A 858 40.73 27.64 12.36
N ALA A 859 40.49 27.65 13.67
CA ALA A 859 40.83 28.77 14.55
C ALA A 859 42.35 29.04 14.60
N ILE A 860 43.19 28.01 14.75
CA ILE A 860 44.66 28.12 14.77
C ILE A 860 45.19 28.73 13.47
N ASN A 861 44.68 28.27 12.32
CA ASN A 861 45.08 28.76 11.00
C ASN A 861 44.63 30.21 10.76
N ALA A 862 43.51 30.63 11.37
CA ALA A 862 42.99 32.00 11.26
C ALA A 862 43.71 33.04 12.16
N LEU A 863 44.58 32.62 13.10
CA LEU A 863 45.27 33.54 14.02
C LEU A 863 46.31 34.44 13.29
N PRO A 864 46.05 35.75 13.11
CA PRO A 864 46.85 36.59 12.19
C PRO A 864 48.23 36.98 12.72
N ASN A 865 48.56 36.62 13.96
CA ASN A 865 49.83 36.95 14.62
C ASN A 865 50.61 35.69 15.08
N LEU A 866 50.11 34.49 14.79
CA LEU A 866 50.80 33.23 15.10
C LEU A 866 51.76 32.90 13.94
N ALA A 867 52.99 32.46 14.24
CA ALA A 867 53.94 32.08 13.20
C ALA A 867 53.53 30.74 12.56
N SER A 868 53.83 30.54 11.29
CA SER A 868 53.52 29.29 10.55
C SER A 868 54.02 28.03 11.27
N ASP A 869 55.22 28.11 11.82
CA ASP A 869 55.89 26.98 12.47
C ASP A 869 55.23 26.68 13.83
N ASP A 870 54.69 27.71 14.50
CA ASP A 870 53.90 27.56 15.71
C ASP A 870 52.50 27.02 15.39
N GLN A 871 51.84 27.48 14.32
CA GLN A 871 50.55 26.96 13.83
C GLN A 871 50.61 25.45 13.60
N VAL A 872 51.61 24.97 12.84
CA VAL A 872 51.85 23.53 12.63
C VAL A 872 52.06 22.81 13.97
N THR A 873 52.81 23.40 14.90
CA THR A 873 53.06 22.81 16.23
C THR A 873 51.80 22.69 17.10
N TYR A 874 50.79 23.55 16.93
CA TYR A 874 49.50 23.40 17.63
C TYR A 874 48.57 22.40 16.91
N VAL A 875 48.55 22.40 15.57
CA VAL A 875 47.81 21.40 14.79
C VAL A 875 48.32 19.97 15.06
N ASP A 876 49.64 19.76 15.14
CA ASP A 876 50.23 18.47 15.48
C ASP A 876 49.80 17.97 16.89
N LYS A 877 49.57 18.87 17.86
CA LYS A 877 49.07 18.48 19.19
C LYS A 877 47.61 18.03 19.18
N LEU A 878 46.78 18.57 18.28
CA LEU A 878 45.38 18.14 18.15
C LEU A 878 45.26 16.67 17.74
N ALA A 879 46.29 16.11 17.08
CA ALA A 879 46.36 14.68 16.76
C ALA A 879 46.59 13.79 18.01
N ASP A 880 47.21 14.33 19.07
CA ASP A 880 47.45 13.62 20.34
C ASP A 880 46.30 13.77 21.36
N ALA A 881 45.32 14.64 21.09
CA ALA A 881 44.13 14.84 21.92
C ALA A 881 43.27 13.56 21.99
N LYS A 882 42.53 13.37 23.10
CA LYS A 882 41.66 12.19 23.32
C LYS A 882 40.23 12.53 23.72
N THR A 883 39.99 13.75 24.14
CA THR A 883 38.70 14.26 24.59
C THR A 883 38.50 15.68 24.06
N VAL A 884 37.23 16.14 23.99
CA VAL A 884 36.92 17.53 23.63
C VAL A 884 37.65 18.52 24.55
N ALA A 885 37.77 18.21 25.84
CA ALA A 885 38.50 19.04 26.80
C ALA A 885 40.01 19.12 26.54
N ASP A 886 40.63 18.10 25.94
CA ASP A 886 42.02 18.18 25.46
C ASP A 886 42.13 19.12 24.25
N VAL A 887 41.15 19.08 23.35
CA VAL A 887 41.08 19.94 22.15
C VAL A 887 40.86 21.41 22.53
N GLU A 888 39.94 21.70 23.46
CA GLU A 888 39.70 23.05 23.98
C GLU A 888 40.89 23.65 24.74
N GLN A 889 41.80 22.81 25.24
CA GLN A 889 43.01 23.22 25.96
C GLN A 889 44.18 23.61 25.02
N ILE A 890 44.16 23.17 23.75
CA ILE A 890 45.26 23.32 22.79
C ILE A 890 45.20 24.65 22.03
#